data_AF-A0A3L7PAY3-F1
#
_entry.id   AF-A0A3L7PAY3-F1
#
_cell.length_a   1.000
_cell.length_b   1.000
_cell.length_c   1.000
_cell.angle_alpha   90.00
_cell.angle_beta   90.00
_cell.angle_gamma   90.00
#
_symmetry.space_group_name_H-M   'P 1'
#
loop_
_entity.id
_entity.type
_entity.pdbx_description
1 polymer ?
#
loop_
_entity_poly.entity_id
_entity_poly.type
_entity_poly.pdbx_seq_one_letter_code
_entity_poly.pdbx_strand_id
1 'polypeptide(L)'
;MPAAALILAVLVLPAPLTEGDAGARIGFLLSISALLEMTHGFRRAEYKDQKSAWISGAISLGLGTVLMNAPLFATEALRLFLAGWFGLDGLRNLVAAVRGHDKYSFRSRDLFYAIVNMLIAFTVLRVDPQWLIWAMALAASFRILCTAATMAQSRLLTAEMLSEPGSLTDGLPDDARVQLAADEIVKQELARASVDRNWIGSFLLTLLAIHVGRMGFDRTFLGLMSPGFAVIGDMFAGLLLAFLIVIPAIVVSNRLTRRLEGFAWDWCLQHSSGILRWLKTPLQSLLTFRLRQVIRLRHARCSYVTAFSRGLQIGLPLAAIIAATTPMWGMSWYFDTENWAAGIWNSWAEHRTDTWREAMVTAVSKELPLDTAETAFSVSPEGVQSDSDFAFIVIGDPGEGDASQLSLKSQLLTIAARDDVKFVVISSDVVYPTGAMKNYEACFWLPFMGVTKPVYAIPGNHDWYDALEGFAATFFKPDAARIAMRARVETDARISSTTESHIEELIARATDFQRQYQVPTQLQQAPYFQLQTDDFALFAVDTGVAKQIDPVQYEWLEAGLTAARGKNIMVVLGHPFFAGGNDLTVQDDLLETPTEFAQLRSLLRKHNVSIIMAGDTHDLEYYREDSTDSPSVHHFVNGGGGAYLSFGTSLDWPKTPVTSHWSFFPNRQQVVEKIDATTPIWKRPAWLWTRYLGGWPFSAEFLSAAFDSNTAPFYQSFVEVRVEPSKNQIRLIPYGVHGQLRYRDLQQSPDASIANPDESVEWTIPMLKQP
;
A
#
# COMPACT_ATOMS: atom_id res chain seq x y z
N MET A 1 4.09 13.68 -28.16
CA MET A 1 5.02 12.93 -27.28
C MET A 1 6.26 13.75 -26.92
N PRO A 2 7.05 14.33 -27.85
CA PRO A 2 8.22 15.15 -27.48
C PRO A 2 7.86 16.35 -26.60
N ALA A 3 6.82 17.11 -26.94
CA ALA A 3 6.33 18.23 -26.12
C ALA A 3 5.85 17.80 -24.72
N ALA A 4 5.21 16.63 -24.62
CA ALA A 4 4.79 16.08 -23.32
C ALA A 4 6.01 15.74 -22.44
N ALA A 5 7.06 15.15 -23.02
CA ALA A 5 8.30 14.89 -22.28
C ALA A 5 9.00 16.19 -21.84
N LEU A 6 8.98 17.25 -22.65
CA LEU A 6 9.49 18.57 -22.22
C LEU A 6 8.72 19.12 -21.01
N ILE A 7 7.39 18.98 -20.99
CA ILE A 7 6.57 19.37 -19.84
C ILE A 7 6.95 18.55 -18.60
N LEU A 8 7.10 17.23 -18.73
CA LEU A 8 7.52 16.36 -17.61
C LEU A 8 8.89 16.76 -17.05
N ALA A 9 9.85 17.14 -17.90
CA ALA A 9 11.17 17.58 -17.44
C ALA A 9 11.10 18.84 -16.57
N VAL A 10 10.17 19.74 -16.86
CA VAL A 10 9.94 20.95 -16.05
C VAL A 10 9.19 20.62 -14.76
N LEU A 11 8.19 19.73 -14.82
CA LEU A 11 7.39 19.32 -13.65
C LEU A 11 8.18 18.55 -12.60
N VAL A 12 9.28 17.88 -12.97
CA VAL A 12 10.14 17.16 -12.02
C VAL A 12 10.92 18.11 -11.10
N LEU A 13 11.32 19.29 -11.58
CA LEU A 13 12.17 20.21 -10.83
C LEU A 13 11.56 20.72 -9.51
N PRO A 14 10.27 21.11 -9.44
CA PRO A 14 9.65 21.51 -8.18
C PRO A 14 9.20 20.33 -7.30
N ALA A 15 9.38 19.07 -7.71
CA ALA A 15 8.93 17.92 -6.91
C ALA A 15 9.48 17.86 -5.47
N PRO A 16 10.74 18.31 -5.20
CA PRO A 16 11.25 18.43 -3.83
C PRO A 16 10.61 19.55 -2.98
N LEU A 17 9.83 20.46 -3.60
CA LEU A 17 9.19 21.59 -2.92
C LEU A 17 7.72 21.36 -2.58
N THR A 18 7.13 20.26 -3.04
CA THR A 18 5.73 19.94 -2.78
C THR A 18 5.61 19.00 -1.58
N GLU A 19 4.51 19.07 -0.85
CA GLU A 19 4.22 18.20 0.29
C GLU A 19 4.10 16.72 -0.11
N GLY A 20 4.46 15.80 0.79
CA GLY A 20 4.43 14.32 0.59
C GLY A 20 5.69 13.75 -0.06
N ASP A 21 5.66 12.46 -0.46
CA ASP A 21 6.84 11.73 -0.98
C ASP A 21 7.35 12.28 -2.34
N ALA A 22 8.39 13.11 -2.26
CA ALA A 22 9.06 13.69 -3.42
C ALA A 22 9.75 12.61 -4.28
N GLY A 23 10.27 11.55 -3.67
CA GLY A 23 10.93 10.45 -4.37
C GLY A 23 9.94 9.73 -5.28
N ALA A 24 8.77 9.39 -4.75
CA ALA A 24 7.72 8.75 -5.51
C ALA A 24 7.23 9.60 -6.68
N ARG A 25 7.07 10.92 -6.49
CA ARG A 25 6.68 11.84 -7.57
C ARG A 25 7.72 11.92 -8.69
N ILE A 26 9.01 12.06 -8.34
CA ILE A 26 10.09 12.05 -9.33
C ILE A 26 10.09 10.72 -10.09
N GLY A 27 9.96 9.61 -9.35
CA GLY A 27 9.91 8.28 -9.92
C GLY A 27 8.73 8.07 -10.87
N PHE A 28 7.55 8.60 -10.52
CA PHE A 28 6.34 8.55 -11.33
C PHE A 28 6.49 9.33 -12.64
N LEU A 29 6.95 10.58 -12.58
CA LEU A 29 7.18 11.41 -13.76
C LEU A 29 8.25 10.79 -14.68
N LEU A 30 9.30 10.21 -14.09
CA LEU A 30 10.33 9.49 -14.83
C LEU A 30 9.78 8.22 -15.50
N SER A 31 8.90 7.48 -14.82
CA SER A 31 8.22 6.31 -15.36
C SER A 31 7.29 6.67 -16.52
N ILE A 32 6.54 7.77 -16.43
CA ILE A 32 5.75 8.28 -17.55
C ILE A 32 6.65 8.60 -18.74
N SER A 33 7.77 9.31 -18.51
CA SER A 33 8.73 9.62 -19.57
C SER A 33 9.31 8.35 -20.21
N ALA A 34 9.65 7.35 -19.40
CA ALA A 34 10.13 6.06 -19.85
C ALA A 34 9.10 5.35 -20.74
N LEU A 35 7.84 5.31 -20.31
CA LEU A 35 6.75 4.73 -21.08
C LEU A 35 6.51 5.48 -22.39
N LEU A 36 6.61 6.81 -22.38
CA LEU A 36 6.57 7.62 -23.61
C LEU A 36 7.73 7.28 -24.55
N GLU A 37 8.95 7.11 -24.04
CA GLU A 37 10.11 6.73 -24.83
C GLU A 37 9.95 5.34 -25.43
N MET A 38 9.55 4.35 -24.65
CA MET A 38 9.36 2.97 -25.10
C MET A 38 8.23 2.89 -26.13
N THR A 39 7.12 3.59 -25.88
CA THR A 39 5.98 3.68 -26.81
C THR A 39 6.38 4.34 -28.12
N HIS A 40 7.14 5.45 -28.06
CA HIS A 40 7.69 6.09 -29.24
C HIS A 40 8.71 5.18 -29.95
N GLY A 41 9.57 4.53 -29.19
CA GLY A 41 10.61 3.58 -29.59
C GLY A 41 10.06 2.39 -30.37
N PHE A 42 8.92 1.87 -29.94
CA PHE A 42 8.19 0.80 -30.62
C PHE A 42 7.89 1.14 -32.09
N ARG A 43 7.59 2.41 -32.37
CA ARG A 43 7.30 2.92 -33.72
C ARG A 43 8.51 3.42 -34.48
N ARG A 44 9.72 3.49 -33.92
CA ARG A 44 10.91 3.94 -34.66
C ARG A 44 11.19 3.00 -35.84
N ALA A 45 11.50 3.57 -37.00
CA ALA A 45 11.70 2.82 -38.25
C ALA A 45 12.98 1.99 -38.22
N GLU A 46 14.06 2.56 -37.68
CA GLU A 46 15.36 1.91 -37.62
C GLU A 46 15.53 1.02 -36.38
N TYR A 47 16.11 -0.17 -36.58
CA TYR A 47 16.36 -1.12 -35.48
C TYR A 47 17.32 -0.56 -34.42
N LYS A 48 18.32 0.23 -34.83
CA LYS A 48 19.28 0.85 -33.90
C LYS A 48 18.58 1.83 -32.96
N ASP A 49 17.73 2.71 -33.51
CA ASP A 49 17.00 3.70 -32.71
C ASP A 49 15.93 3.06 -31.83
N GLN A 50 15.28 1.99 -32.32
CA GLN A 50 14.37 1.17 -31.54
C GLN A 50 15.10 0.56 -30.34
N LYS A 51 16.21 -0.15 -30.58
CA LYS A 51 17.00 -0.77 -29.51
C LYS A 51 17.46 0.26 -28.47
N SER A 52 17.88 1.44 -28.92
CA SER A 52 18.27 2.55 -28.03
C SER A 52 17.11 2.99 -27.13
N ALA A 53 15.92 3.24 -27.71
CA ALA A 53 14.73 3.63 -26.95
C ALA A 53 14.31 2.58 -25.90
N TRP A 54 14.34 1.30 -26.26
CA TRP A 54 13.97 0.23 -25.33
C TRP A 54 14.94 0.12 -24.15
N ILE A 55 16.25 0.23 -24.39
CA ILE A 55 17.24 0.16 -23.31
C ILE A 55 17.19 1.43 -22.46
N SER A 56 17.13 2.61 -23.09
CA SER A 56 17.03 3.90 -22.39
C SER A 56 15.77 3.97 -21.53
N GLY A 57 14.63 3.62 -22.12
CA GLY A 57 13.34 3.56 -21.45
C GLY A 57 13.33 2.52 -20.32
N ALA A 58 13.90 1.33 -20.51
CA ALA A 58 14.00 0.33 -19.45
C ALA A 58 14.83 0.82 -18.24
N ILE A 59 15.94 1.54 -18.48
CA ILE A 59 16.73 2.14 -17.39
C ILE A 59 15.93 3.24 -16.69
N SER A 60 15.25 4.12 -17.45
CA SER A 60 14.40 5.18 -16.88
C SER A 60 13.24 4.61 -16.07
N LEU A 61 12.62 3.53 -16.55
CA LEU A 61 11.54 2.84 -15.86
C LEU A 61 12.06 2.13 -14.60
N GLY A 62 13.24 1.52 -14.65
CA GLY A 62 13.89 0.91 -13.49
C GLY A 62 14.20 1.94 -12.40
N LEU A 63 14.80 3.08 -12.78
CA LEU A 63 15.02 4.21 -11.87
C LEU A 63 13.70 4.74 -11.30
N GLY A 64 12.70 4.93 -12.15
CA GLY A 64 11.38 5.41 -11.75
C GLY A 64 10.70 4.47 -10.76
N THR A 65 10.77 3.17 -11.01
CA THR A 65 10.23 2.11 -10.13
C THR A 65 10.94 2.08 -8.79
N VAL A 66 12.28 2.18 -8.78
CA VAL A 66 13.07 2.22 -7.54
C VAL A 66 12.72 3.45 -6.70
N LEU A 67 12.56 4.62 -7.32
CA LEU A 67 12.17 5.85 -6.62
C LEU A 67 10.72 5.82 -6.11
N MET A 68 9.78 5.28 -6.89
CA MET A 68 8.38 5.09 -6.47
C MET A 68 8.21 4.11 -5.32
N ASN A 69 9.16 3.18 -5.16
CA ASN A 69 9.13 2.17 -4.12
C ASN A 69 10.23 2.39 -3.09
N ALA A 70 10.80 3.60 -3.02
CA ALA A 70 11.91 3.92 -2.12
C ALA A 70 11.64 3.49 -0.66
N PRO A 71 10.43 3.64 -0.09
CA PRO A 71 10.11 3.16 1.25
C PRO A 71 10.27 1.64 1.44
N LEU A 72 10.18 0.84 0.37
CA LEU A 72 10.31 -0.62 0.43
C LEU A 72 11.78 -1.10 0.43
N PHE A 73 12.73 -0.21 0.11
CA PHE A 73 14.15 -0.54 0.06
C PHE A 73 14.84 -0.19 1.37
N ALA A 74 15.83 -1.01 1.76
CA ALA A 74 16.81 -0.55 2.73
C ALA A 74 17.55 0.68 2.18
N THR A 75 17.79 1.70 3.00
CA THR A 75 18.37 3.00 2.59
C THR A 75 19.68 2.84 1.77
N GLU A 76 20.56 1.96 2.22
CA GLU A 76 21.83 1.68 1.52
C GLU A 76 21.60 0.95 0.19
N ALA A 77 20.60 0.06 0.13
CA ALA A 77 20.24 -0.60 -1.11
C ALA A 77 19.70 0.42 -2.12
N LEU A 78 18.78 1.30 -1.71
CA LEU A 78 18.21 2.34 -2.56
C LEU A 78 19.32 3.15 -3.27
N ARG A 79 20.33 3.63 -2.53
CA ARG A 79 21.47 4.37 -3.08
C ARG A 79 22.28 3.53 -4.08
N LEU A 80 22.59 2.28 -3.73
CA LEU A 80 23.34 1.38 -4.60
C LEU A 80 22.58 1.07 -5.90
N PHE A 81 21.26 0.87 -5.83
CA PHE A 81 20.42 0.61 -7.00
C PHE A 81 20.32 1.86 -7.90
N LEU A 82 20.09 3.05 -7.33
CA LEU A 82 20.09 4.31 -8.07
C LEU A 82 21.43 4.55 -8.77
N ALA A 83 22.54 4.47 -8.03
CA ALA A 83 23.88 4.63 -8.59
C ALA A 83 24.22 3.55 -9.62
N GLY A 84 23.79 2.31 -9.39
CA GLY A 84 23.97 1.18 -10.30
C GLY A 84 23.30 1.43 -11.65
N TRP A 85 22.07 1.92 -11.69
CA TRP A 85 21.36 2.26 -12.93
C TRP A 85 22.05 3.37 -13.72
N PHE A 86 22.47 4.45 -13.04
CA PHE A 86 23.25 5.52 -13.69
C PHE A 86 24.60 5.00 -14.18
N GLY A 87 25.31 4.18 -13.40
CA GLY A 87 26.58 3.57 -13.79
C GLY A 87 26.45 2.64 -15.00
N LEU A 88 25.39 1.82 -15.05
CA LEU A 88 25.08 0.95 -16.20
C LEU A 88 24.85 1.76 -17.48
N ASP A 89 24.11 2.87 -17.40
CA ASP A 89 23.90 3.76 -18.55
C ASP A 89 25.20 4.47 -18.94
N GLY A 90 25.98 4.94 -17.96
CA GLY A 90 27.29 5.54 -18.17
C GLY A 90 28.23 4.61 -18.94
N LEU A 91 28.34 3.35 -18.50
CA LEU A 91 29.14 2.33 -19.17
C LEU A 91 28.63 2.01 -20.58
N ARG A 92 27.31 1.93 -20.77
CA ARG A 92 26.69 1.72 -22.09
C ARG A 92 27.11 2.81 -23.08
N ASN A 93 26.99 4.08 -22.67
CA ASN A 93 27.35 5.22 -23.52
C ASN A 93 28.88 5.29 -23.75
N LEU A 94 29.69 4.90 -22.77
CA LEU A 94 31.14 4.78 -22.95
C LEU A 94 31.51 3.72 -24.00
N VAL A 95 30.89 2.54 -23.93
CA VAL A 95 31.11 1.47 -24.93
C VAL A 95 30.65 1.92 -26.32
N ALA A 96 29.54 2.64 -26.42
CA ALA A 96 29.07 3.22 -27.69
C ALA A 96 30.07 4.24 -28.26
N ALA A 97 30.59 5.14 -27.42
CA ALA A 97 31.61 6.11 -27.81
C ALA A 97 32.92 5.44 -28.28
N VAL A 98 33.35 4.37 -27.61
CA VAL A 98 34.57 3.62 -27.98
C VAL A 98 34.38 2.87 -29.30
N ARG A 99 33.25 2.15 -29.46
CA ARG A 99 32.96 1.29 -30.62
C ARG A 99 32.44 2.03 -31.86
N GLY A 100 32.09 3.31 -31.76
CA GLY A 100 31.64 4.11 -32.90
C GLY A 100 32.74 4.28 -33.95
N HIS A 101 32.50 3.79 -35.18
CA HIS A 101 33.45 3.82 -36.30
C HIS A 101 33.31 5.05 -37.22
N ASP A 102 32.32 5.93 -37.02
CA ASP A 102 32.06 7.09 -37.90
C ASP A 102 32.05 8.45 -37.18
N LYS A 103 32.54 9.46 -37.91
CA LYS A 103 32.68 10.92 -37.67
C LYS A 103 32.44 11.46 -36.24
N TYR A 104 33.45 12.21 -35.77
CA TYR A 104 33.60 12.98 -34.51
C TYR A 104 32.34 13.47 -33.75
N SER A 105 31.20 13.77 -34.40
CA SER A 105 30.01 14.34 -33.74
C SER A 105 29.21 13.33 -32.89
N PHE A 106 29.17 12.05 -33.25
CA PHE A 106 28.46 11.04 -32.46
C PHE A 106 29.26 10.58 -31.25
N ARG A 107 30.59 10.58 -31.37
CA ARG A 107 31.52 10.19 -30.29
C ARG A 107 31.50 11.17 -29.12
N SER A 108 31.40 12.47 -29.38
CA SER A 108 31.39 13.50 -28.32
C SER A 108 30.10 13.47 -27.49
N ARG A 109 28.95 13.19 -28.12
CA ARG A 109 27.65 13.07 -27.44
C ARG A 109 27.60 11.87 -26.50
N ASP A 110 27.99 10.70 -26.98
CA ASP A 110 27.95 9.47 -26.17
C ASP A 110 28.97 9.54 -25.02
N LEU A 111 30.13 10.16 -25.25
CA LEU A 111 31.12 10.44 -24.19
C LEU A 111 30.60 11.43 -23.14
N PHE A 112 29.91 12.50 -23.56
CA PHE A 112 29.27 13.44 -22.64
C PHE A 112 28.24 12.74 -21.76
N TYR A 113 27.36 11.92 -22.34
CA TYR A 113 26.40 11.14 -21.55
C TYR A 113 27.06 10.13 -20.63
N ALA A 114 28.17 9.50 -21.03
CA ALA A 114 28.93 8.62 -20.16
C ALA A 114 29.45 9.37 -18.91
N ILE A 115 30.08 10.53 -19.11
CA ILE A 115 30.64 11.35 -18.02
C ILE A 115 29.53 11.82 -17.08
N VAL A 116 28.44 12.36 -17.61
CA VAL A 116 27.33 12.88 -16.80
C VAL A 116 26.70 11.77 -15.95
N ASN A 117 26.40 10.60 -16.54
CA ASN A 117 25.81 9.49 -15.79
C ASN A 117 26.77 8.94 -14.72
N MET A 118 28.07 8.84 -15.01
CA MET A 118 29.06 8.40 -14.01
C MET A 118 29.22 9.42 -12.87
N LEU A 119 29.13 10.72 -13.18
CA LEU A 119 29.16 11.77 -12.16
C LEU A 119 27.90 11.72 -11.29
N ILE A 120 26.71 11.55 -11.87
CA ILE A 120 25.47 11.37 -11.12
C ILE A 120 25.57 10.13 -10.21
N ALA A 121 26.04 8.99 -10.74
CA ALA A 121 26.23 7.77 -9.95
C ALA A 121 27.18 8.01 -8.76
N PHE A 122 28.28 8.73 -8.97
CA PHE A 122 29.20 9.09 -7.90
C PHE A 122 28.55 10.03 -6.87
N THR A 123 27.79 11.04 -7.32
CA THR A 123 27.08 11.98 -6.46
C THR A 123 26.04 11.24 -5.60
N VAL A 124 25.22 10.35 -6.17
CA VAL A 124 24.24 9.54 -5.43
C VAL A 124 24.87 8.77 -4.26
N LEU A 125 26.09 8.27 -4.44
CA LEU A 125 26.81 7.49 -3.42
C LEU A 125 27.47 8.36 -2.34
N ARG A 126 27.61 9.67 -2.55
CA ARG A 126 28.43 10.56 -1.71
C ARG A 126 27.70 11.75 -1.15
N VAL A 127 26.55 12.09 -1.74
CA VAL A 127 25.74 13.22 -1.34
C VAL A 127 25.09 12.93 0.01
N ASP A 128 25.05 13.92 0.88
CA ASP A 128 24.30 13.81 2.12
C ASP A 128 22.83 13.47 1.82
N PRO A 129 22.18 12.65 2.68
CA PRO A 129 20.78 12.26 2.48
C PRO A 129 19.86 13.45 2.18
N GLN A 130 20.08 14.59 2.86
CA GLN A 130 19.33 15.83 2.69
C GLN A 130 19.36 16.42 1.25
N TRP A 131 20.41 16.15 0.47
CA TRP A 131 20.57 16.67 -0.90
C TRP A 131 20.29 15.61 -1.97
N LEU A 132 20.04 14.36 -1.57
CA LEU A 132 19.82 13.25 -2.49
C LEU A 132 18.61 13.49 -3.39
N ILE A 133 17.51 13.99 -2.82
CA ILE A 133 16.28 14.21 -3.57
C ILE A 133 16.43 15.28 -4.66
N TRP A 134 17.17 16.35 -4.35
CA TRP A 134 17.49 17.42 -5.29
C TRP A 134 18.39 16.93 -6.42
N ALA A 135 19.40 16.12 -6.08
CA ALA A 135 20.25 15.46 -7.07
C ALA A 135 19.41 14.57 -8.00
N MET A 136 18.41 13.86 -7.47
CA MET A 136 17.49 13.01 -8.24
C MET A 136 16.54 13.81 -9.12
N ALA A 137 15.97 14.92 -8.64
CA ALA A 137 15.13 15.79 -9.46
C ALA A 137 15.91 16.34 -10.67
N LEU A 138 17.13 16.83 -10.45
CA LEU A 138 17.99 17.34 -11.52
C LEU A 138 18.40 16.24 -12.51
N ALA A 139 18.81 15.07 -12.01
CA ALA A 139 19.18 13.94 -12.84
C ALA A 139 18.00 13.42 -13.69
N ALA A 140 16.82 13.30 -13.08
CA ALA A 140 15.59 12.91 -13.76
C ALA A 140 15.18 13.94 -14.81
N SER A 141 15.19 15.25 -14.49
CA SER A 141 14.87 16.31 -15.45
C SER A 141 15.81 16.26 -16.66
N PHE A 142 17.12 16.18 -16.45
CA PHE A 142 18.11 16.06 -17.52
C PHE A 142 17.87 14.81 -18.40
N ARG A 143 17.58 13.68 -17.78
CA ARG A 143 17.27 12.42 -18.48
C ARG A 143 16.01 12.53 -19.34
N ILE A 144 14.96 13.16 -18.83
CA ILE A 144 13.71 13.40 -19.56
C ILE A 144 13.94 14.37 -20.73
N LEU A 145 14.78 15.41 -20.58
CA LEU A 145 15.16 16.31 -21.68
C LEU A 145 15.89 15.56 -22.80
N CYS A 146 16.84 14.68 -22.45
CA CYS A 146 17.53 13.83 -23.43
C CYS A 146 16.54 12.93 -24.17
N THR A 147 15.59 12.35 -23.44
CA THR A 147 14.50 11.53 -23.98
C THR A 147 13.67 12.33 -24.99
N ALA A 148 13.25 13.55 -24.64
CA ALA A 148 12.50 14.45 -25.53
C ALA A 148 13.28 14.77 -26.82
N ALA A 149 14.58 15.07 -26.70
CA ALA A 149 15.45 15.38 -27.84
C ALA A 149 15.59 14.17 -28.79
N THR A 150 15.78 12.95 -28.26
CA THR A 150 15.89 11.75 -29.11
C THR A 150 14.57 11.42 -29.82
N MET A 151 13.42 11.60 -29.16
CA MET A 151 12.11 11.42 -29.78
C MET A 151 11.92 12.39 -30.95
N ALA A 152 12.29 13.66 -30.79
CA ALA A 152 12.14 14.66 -31.84
C ALA A 152 12.98 14.37 -33.11
N GLN A 153 14.10 13.66 -32.98
CA GLN A 153 15.02 13.36 -34.07
C GLN A 153 14.74 12.02 -34.77
N SER A 154 13.94 11.13 -34.17
CA SER A 154 13.78 9.75 -34.64
C SER A 154 12.70 9.62 -35.72
N ARG A 155 12.97 8.87 -36.79
CA ARG A 155 11.99 8.58 -37.85
C ARG A 155 11.01 7.47 -37.42
N LEU A 156 9.71 7.69 -37.63
CA LEU A 156 8.65 6.72 -37.30
C LEU A 156 8.29 5.84 -38.51
N LEU A 157 7.92 4.60 -38.22
CA LEU A 157 7.40 3.62 -39.16
C LEU A 157 5.96 3.98 -39.55
N THR A 158 5.72 4.15 -40.84
CA THR A 158 4.39 4.42 -41.41
C THR A 158 3.82 3.17 -42.08
N ALA A 159 2.52 3.16 -42.36
CA ALA A 159 1.88 2.05 -43.08
C ALA A 159 2.40 1.92 -44.52
N GLU A 160 2.74 3.04 -45.16
CA GLU A 160 3.33 3.07 -46.51
C GLU A 160 4.65 2.29 -46.60
N MET A 161 5.48 2.37 -45.56
CA MET A 161 6.74 1.63 -45.49
C MET A 161 6.54 0.11 -45.34
N LEU A 162 5.35 -0.35 -44.93
CA LEU A 162 5.00 -1.77 -44.89
C LEU A 162 4.41 -2.28 -46.22
N SER A 163 4.04 -1.37 -47.13
CA SER A 163 3.55 -1.71 -48.46
C SER A 163 4.70 -1.90 -49.46
N GLU A 164 5.95 -1.63 -49.07
CA GLU A 164 7.12 -1.89 -49.90
C GLU A 164 7.32 -3.41 -50.11
N PRO A 165 7.52 -3.87 -51.36
CA PRO A 165 7.73 -5.30 -51.66
C PRO A 165 8.86 -5.89 -50.83
N GLY A 166 8.63 -7.08 -50.24
CA GLY A 166 9.62 -7.77 -49.41
C GLY A 166 9.72 -7.30 -47.96
N SER A 167 9.11 -6.16 -47.59
CA SER A 167 9.21 -5.60 -46.23
C SER A 167 8.60 -6.51 -45.15
N LEU A 168 7.55 -7.27 -45.48
CA LEU A 168 6.85 -8.20 -44.58
C LEU A 168 7.40 -9.64 -44.63
N THR A 169 8.12 -9.99 -45.69
CA THR A 169 8.68 -11.34 -45.94
C THR A 169 10.19 -11.40 -45.75
N ASP A 170 10.82 -10.35 -45.21
CA ASP A 170 12.26 -10.25 -44.98
C ASP A 170 12.85 -11.49 -44.26
N GLY A 171 13.83 -12.16 -44.88
CA GLY A 171 14.41 -13.41 -44.40
C GLY A 171 13.61 -14.69 -44.70
N LEU A 172 12.56 -14.63 -45.52
CA LEU A 172 11.87 -15.78 -46.14
C LEU A 172 12.28 -15.91 -47.61
N PRO A 173 11.98 -17.06 -48.27
CA PRO A 173 12.23 -17.23 -49.69
C PRO A 173 11.56 -16.15 -50.53
N ASP A 174 12.29 -15.62 -51.51
CA ASP A 174 11.78 -14.63 -52.47
C ASP A 174 10.93 -15.31 -53.54
N ASP A 175 9.71 -15.71 -53.14
CA ASP A 175 8.73 -16.41 -53.98
C ASP A 175 7.38 -15.68 -53.96
N ALA A 176 6.79 -15.48 -55.14
CA ALA A 176 5.51 -14.78 -55.32
C ALA A 176 4.37 -15.39 -54.49
N ARG A 177 4.40 -16.70 -54.22
CA ARG A 177 3.38 -17.39 -53.40
C ARG A 177 3.47 -17.01 -51.92
N VAL A 178 4.67 -16.73 -51.41
CA VAL A 178 4.88 -16.27 -50.04
C VAL A 178 4.42 -14.83 -49.89
N GLN A 179 4.67 -13.99 -50.90
CA GLN A 179 4.15 -12.61 -50.94
C GLN A 179 2.61 -12.59 -51.01
N LEU A 180 2.00 -13.38 -51.91
CA LEU A 180 0.53 -13.53 -51.98
C LEU A 180 -0.08 -14.02 -50.66
N ALA A 181 0.59 -14.93 -49.96
CA ALA A 181 0.14 -15.38 -48.65
C ALA A 181 0.20 -14.26 -47.60
N ALA A 182 1.22 -13.41 -47.65
CA ALA A 182 1.34 -12.24 -46.77
C ALA A 182 0.21 -11.22 -47.06
N ASP A 183 -0.05 -10.91 -48.32
CA ASP A 183 -1.11 -9.96 -48.73
C ASP A 183 -2.51 -10.44 -48.32
N GLU A 184 -2.80 -11.72 -48.53
CA GLU A 184 -4.08 -12.32 -48.11
C GLU A 184 -4.24 -12.31 -46.59
N ILE A 185 -3.16 -12.55 -45.83
CA ILE A 185 -3.19 -12.39 -44.37
C ILE A 185 -3.49 -10.94 -43.98
N VAL A 186 -2.85 -9.95 -44.59
CA VAL A 186 -3.12 -8.53 -44.32
C VAL A 186 -4.59 -8.20 -44.53
N LYS A 187 -5.17 -8.65 -45.67
CA LYS A 187 -6.59 -8.46 -45.98
C LYS A 187 -7.51 -9.09 -44.93
N GLN A 188 -7.21 -10.32 -44.51
CA GLN A 188 -7.97 -11.02 -43.47
C GLN A 188 -7.88 -10.31 -42.11
N GLU A 189 -6.71 -9.78 -41.76
CA GLU A 189 -6.51 -9.05 -40.50
C GLU A 189 -7.28 -7.74 -40.47
N LEU A 190 -7.32 -7.00 -41.58
CA LEU A 190 -8.13 -5.79 -41.70
C LEU A 190 -9.63 -6.10 -41.55
N ALA A 191 -10.11 -7.20 -42.15
CA ALA A 191 -11.50 -7.62 -42.03
C ALA A 191 -11.89 -8.05 -40.60
N ARG A 192 -10.94 -8.55 -39.80
CA ARG A 192 -11.16 -9.02 -38.43
C ARG A 192 -11.19 -7.92 -37.36
N ALA A 193 -10.83 -6.69 -37.71
CA ALA A 193 -10.67 -5.60 -36.74
C ALA A 193 -11.95 -5.27 -35.95
N SER A 194 -13.15 -5.49 -36.49
CA SER A 194 -14.41 -5.31 -35.74
C SER A 194 -14.67 -6.46 -34.77
N VAL A 195 -14.42 -7.70 -35.20
CA VAL A 195 -14.55 -8.91 -34.36
C VAL A 195 -13.60 -8.85 -33.17
N ASP A 196 -12.35 -8.44 -33.39
CA ASP A 196 -11.36 -8.28 -32.33
C ASP A 196 -11.81 -7.24 -31.29
N ARG A 197 -12.38 -6.11 -31.73
CA ARG A 197 -12.92 -5.08 -30.83
C ARG A 197 -14.10 -5.59 -29.99
N ASN A 198 -15.03 -6.31 -30.62
CA ASN A 198 -16.16 -6.88 -29.91
C ASN A 198 -15.70 -7.92 -28.87
N TRP A 199 -14.74 -8.77 -29.22
CA TRP A 199 -14.17 -9.75 -28.29
C TRP A 199 -13.53 -9.08 -27.07
N ILE A 200 -12.73 -8.03 -27.26
CA ILE A 200 -12.12 -7.27 -26.15
C ILE A 200 -13.23 -6.67 -25.28
N GLY A 201 -14.22 -6.03 -25.88
CA GLY A 201 -15.35 -5.44 -25.15
C GLY A 201 -16.12 -6.47 -24.32
N SER A 202 -16.43 -7.63 -24.89
CA SER A 202 -17.09 -8.73 -24.16
C SER A 202 -16.24 -9.27 -23.02
N PHE A 203 -14.92 -9.38 -23.21
CA PHE A 203 -14.00 -9.83 -22.16
C PHE A 203 -13.96 -8.83 -20.99
N LEU A 204 -13.82 -7.54 -21.28
CA LEU A 204 -13.82 -6.49 -20.27
C LEU A 204 -15.16 -6.39 -19.52
N LEU A 205 -16.28 -6.56 -20.23
CA LEU A 205 -17.60 -6.59 -19.59
C LEU A 205 -17.75 -7.80 -18.65
N THR A 206 -17.14 -8.93 -19.00
CA THR A 206 -17.12 -10.13 -18.15
C THR A 206 -16.31 -9.88 -16.89
N LEU A 207 -15.12 -9.28 -17.01
CA LEU A 207 -14.29 -8.89 -15.86
C LEU A 207 -15.01 -7.89 -14.96
N LEU A 208 -15.67 -6.89 -15.55
CA LEU A 208 -16.49 -5.93 -14.81
C LEU A 208 -17.57 -6.62 -13.98
N ALA A 209 -18.30 -7.57 -14.58
CA ALA A 209 -19.32 -8.33 -13.88
C ALA A 209 -18.76 -9.18 -12.73
N ILE A 210 -17.56 -9.74 -12.90
CA ILE A 210 -16.86 -10.49 -11.84
C ILE A 210 -16.49 -9.57 -10.68
N HIS A 211 -15.88 -8.41 -10.96
CA HIS A 211 -15.51 -7.45 -9.91
C HIS A 211 -16.72 -6.87 -9.18
N VAL A 212 -17.79 -6.53 -9.91
CA VAL A 212 -19.06 -6.11 -9.30
C VAL A 212 -19.60 -7.20 -8.36
N GLY A 213 -19.51 -8.47 -8.75
CA GLY A 213 -19.94 -9.58 -7.90
C GLY A 213 -19.06 -9.78 -6.66
N ARG A 214 -17.75 -9.50 -6.74
CA ARG A 214 -16.78 -9.71 -5.66
C ARG A 214 -16.72 -8.54 -4.67
N MET A 215 -16.62 -7.31 -5.16
CA MET A 215 -16.53 -6.10 -4.34
C MET A 215 -17.88 -5.74 -3.68
N GLY A 216 -18.98 -6.22 -4.27
CA GLY A 216 -20.33 -5.81 -3.91
C GLY A 216 -20.76 -4.53 -4.63
N PHE A 217 -22.02 -4.15 -4.42
CA PHE A 217 -22.62 -2.92 -4.96
C PHE A 217 -22.96 -2.01 -3.78
N ASP A 218 -21.95 -1.46 -3.15
CA ASP A 218 -22.11 -0.31 -2.27
C ASP A 218 -22.64 0.85 -3.12
N ARG A 219 -23.81 1.35 -2.75
CA ARG A 219 -24.50 2.45 -3.48
C ARG A 219 -23.77 3.80 -3.33
N THR A 220 -22.53 3.77 -2.84
CA THR A 220 -21.60 4.90 -2.76
C THR A 220 -20.99 5.15 -4.15
N PHE A 221 -20.71 6.40 -4.53
CA PHE A 221 -20.11 6.75 -5.83
C PHE A 221 -18.75 6.04 -6.00
N LEU A 222 -18.02 5.90 -4.89
CA LEU A 222 -16.72 5.22 -4.80
C LEU A 222 -16.88 3.71 -5.01
N GLY A 223 -17.90 3.11 -4.39
CA GLY A 223 -18.30 1.73 -4.60
C GLY A 223 -18.63 1.39 -6.07
N LEU A 224 -19.35 2.28 -6.73
CA LEU A 224 -19.69 2.15 -8.15
C LEU A 224 -18.49 2.29 -9.10
N MET A 225 -17.46 3.04 -8.70
CA MET A 225 -16.25 3.26 -9.52
C MET A 225 -15.17 2.19 -9.29
N SER A 226 -15.14 1.55 -8.12
CA SER A 226 -14.12 0.54 -7.76
C SER A 226 -14.01 -0.62 -8.77
N PRO A 227 -15.12 -1.25 -9.21
CA PRO A 227 -15.05 -2.29 -10.25
C PRO A 227 -14.53 -1.75 -11.59
N GLY A 228 -14.82 -0.48 -11.91
CA GLY A 228 -14.30 0.17 -13.10
C GLY A 228 -12.77 0.35 -13.04
N PHE A 229 -12.24 0.79 -11.91
CA PHE A 229 -10.80 0.89 -11.69
C PHE A 229 -10.10 -0.47 -11.72
N ALA A 230 -10.71 -1.52 -11.14
CA ALA A 230 -10.16 -2.87 -11.20
C ALA A 230 -10.03 -3.37 -12.65
N VAL A 231 -11.05 -3.15 -13.49
CA VAL A 231 -11.00 -3.49 -14.93
C VAL A 231 -9.92 -2.69 -15.67
N ILE A 232 -9.72 -1.41 -15.33
CA ILE A 232 -8.60 -0.62 -15.88
C ILE A 232 -7.26 -1.23 -15.43
N GLY A 233 -7.18 -1.70 -14.19
CA GLY A 233 -6.05 -2.47 -13.67
C GLY A 233 -5.78 -3.74 -14.49
N ASP A 234 -6.82 -4.51 -14.82
CA ASP A 234 -6.71 -5.72 -15.64
C ASP A 234 -6.21 -5.41 -17.06
N MET A 235 -6.72 -4.32 -17.65
CA MET A 235 -6.25 -3.83 -18.94
C MET A 235 -4.77 -3.50 -18.88
N PHE A 236 -4.33 -2.79 -17.85
CA PHE A 236 -2.92 -2.44 -17.65
C PHE A 236 -2.04 -3.68 -17.45
N ALA A 237 -2.42 -4.60 -16.55
CA ALA A 237 -1.72 -5.86 -16.33
C ALA A 237 -1.63 -6.69 -17.61
N GLY A 238 -2.73 -6.78 -18.38
CA GLY A 238 -2.74 -7.43 -19.69
C GLY A 238 -1.74 -6.81 -20.66
N LEU A 239 -1.71 -5.48 -20.77
CA LEU A 239 -0.73 -4.78 -21.61
C LEU A 239 0.72 -5.07 -21.17
N LEU A 240 1.01 -5.04 -19.87
CA LEU A 240 2.33 -5.37 -19.34
C LEU A 240 2.75 -6.80 -19.72
N LEU A 241 1.90 -7.78 -19.47
CA LEU A 241 2.17 -9.18 -19.82
C LEU A 241 2.38 -9.37 -21.32
N ALA A 242 1.56 -8.69 -22.15
CA ALA A 242 1.70 -8.74 -23.60
C ALA A 242 3.04 -8.16 -24.05
N PHE A 243 3.38 -6.93 -23.63
CA PHE A 243 4.54 -6.20 -24.14
C PHE A 243 5.87 -6.56 -23.48
N LEU A 244 5.87 -7.01 -22.22
CA LEU A 244 7.10 -7.36 -21.49
C LEU A 244 7.44 -8.85 -21.55
N ILE A 245 6.46 -9.73 -21.74
CA ILE A 245 6.67 -11.19 -21.72
C ILE A 245 6.37 -11.81 -23.08
N VAL A 246 5.11 -11.75 -23.51
CA VAL A 246 4.64 -12.56 -24.65
C VAL A 246 5.22 -12.08 -25.97
N ILE A 247 5.15 -10.78 -26.27
CA ILE A 247 5.65 -10.20 -27.52
C ILE A 247 7.18 -10.37 -27.64
N PRO A 248 8.00 -10.05 -26.61
CA PRO A 248 9.43 -10.34 -26.64
C PRO A 248 9.74 -11.82 -26.88
N ALA A 249 9.02 -12.74 -26.22
CA ALA A 249 9.18 -14.17 -26.44
C ALA A 249 8.87 -14.57 -27.88
N ILE A 250 7.79 -14.03 -28.47
CA ILE A 250 7.46 -14.24 -29.90
C ILE A 250 8.58 -13.70 -30.80
N VAL A 251 9.07 -12.49 -30.56
CA VAL A 251 10.14 -11.87 -31.36
C VAL A 251 11.44 -12.67 -31.29
N VAL A 252 11.85 -13.09 -30.08
CA VAL A 252 13.04 -13.93 -29.87
C VAL A 252 12.87 -15.29 -30.53
N SER A 253 11.72 -15.94 -30.33
CA SER A 253 11.39 -17.22 -30.97
C SER A 253 11.47 -17.12 -32.49
N ASN A 254 10.86 -16.09 -33.08
CA ASN A 254 10.88 -15.85 -34.52
C ASN A 254 12.31 -15.62 -35.02
N ARG A 255 13.13 -14.85 -34.28
CA ARG A 255 14.53 -14.61 -34.65
C ARG A 255 15.37 -15.89 -34.63
N LEU A 256 15.23 -16.72 -33.59
CA LEU A 256 15.99 -17.97 -33.45
C LEU A 256 15.58 -19.02 -34.48
N THR A 257 14.31 -19.02 -34.88
CA THR A 257 13.76 -20.04 -35.79
C THR A 257 13.64 -19.59 -37.24
N ARG A 258 14.00 -18.35 -37.58
CA ARG A 258 13.81 -17.77 -38.93
C ARG A 258 14.45 -18.58 -40.05
N ARG A 259 15.65 -19.12 -39.83
CA ARG A 259 16.35 -19.96 -40.82
C ARG A 259 15.62 -21.28 -41.08
N LEU A 260 15.12 -21.91 -40.01
CA LEU A 260 14.33 -23.13 -40.11
C LEU A 260 12.98 -22.87 -40.79
N GLU A 261 12.38 -21.70 -40.52
CA GLU A 261 11.15 -21.23 -41.15
C GLU A 261 11.35 -21.07 -42.68
N GLY A 262 12.47 -20.47 -43.10
CA GLY A 262 12.81 -20.34 -44.52
C GLY A 262 12.93 -21.69 -45.22
N PHE A 263 13.66 -22.64 -44.62
CA PHE A 263 13.77 -24.01 -45.13
C PHE A 263 12.41 -24.72 -45.20
N ALA A 264 11.55 -24.53 -44.20
CA ALA A 264 10.22 -25.12 -44.16
C ALA A 264 9.28 -24.52 -45.23
N TRP A 265 9.38 -23.21 -45.49
CA TRP A 265 8.70 -22.56 -46.61
C TRP A 265 9.19 -23.13 -47.95
N ASP A 266 10.50 -23.19 -48.18
CA ASP A 266 11.09 -23.78 -49.39
C ASP A 266 10.62 -25.22 -49.61
N TRP A 267 10.64 -26.04 -48.54
CA TRP A 267 10.18 -27.42 -48.60
C TRP A 267 8.69 -27.51 -48.99
N CYS A 268 7.84 -26.69 -48.38
CA CYS A 268 6.41 -26.61 -48.71
C CYS A 268 6.15 -26.16 -50.16
N LEU A 269 7.00 -25.26 -50.68
CA LEU A 269 6.90 -24.67 -52.02
C LEU A 269 7.39 -25.64 -53.11
N GLN A 270 8.40 -26.46 -52.82
CA GLN A 270 9.00 -27.45 -53.74
C GLN A 270 8.22 -28.76 -53.80
N HIS A 271 7.65 -29.22 -52.68
CA HIS A 271 6.96 -30.52 -52.61
C HIS A 271 5.44 -30.33 -52.77
N SER A 272 4.98 -30.25 -54.02
CA SER A 272 3.55 -30.12 -54.36
C SER A 272 2.81 -31.47 -54.52
N SER A 273 3.53 -32.58 -54.63
CA SER A 273 2.98 -33.95 -54.78
C SER A 273 3.88 -35.02 -54.13
N GLY A 274 3.29 -36.12 -53.62
CA GLY A 274 4.02 -37.26 -53.02
C GLY A 274 3.48 -37.78 -51.66
N ILE A 275 4.11 -38.83 -51.13
CA ILE A 275 3.77 -39.53 -49.86
C ILE A 275 3.77 -38.61 -48.63
N LEU A 276 4.55 -37.53 -48.64
CA LEU A 276 4.69 -36.58 -47.54
C LEU A 276 3.63 -35.45 -47.54
N ARG A 277 2.62 -35.52 -48.42
CA ARG A 277 1.57 -34.49 -48.55
C ARG A 277 0.78 -34.24 -47.26
N TRP A 278 0.59 -35.27 -46.43
CA TRP A 278 -0.14 -35.14 -45.16
C TRP A 278 0.58 -34.26 -44.13
N LEU A 279 1.92 -34.18 -44.18
CA LEU A 279 2.73 -33.30 -43.33
C LEU A 279 2.71 -31.83 -43.79
N LYS A 280 2.38 -31.59 -45.06
CA LYS A 280 2.40 -30.26 -45.66
C LYS A 280 1.33 -29.35 -45.06
N THR A 281 0.09 -29.82 -44.95
CA THR A 281 -1.03 -28.99 -44.43
C THR A 281 -0.77 -28.47 -43.01
N PRO A 282 -0.41 -29.30 -42.00
CA PRO A 282 -0.13 -28.80 -40.65
C PRO A 282 1.11 -27.89 -40.61
N LEU A 283 2.16 -28.21 -41.38
CA LEU A 283 3.35 -27.35 -41.48
C LEU A 283 3.02 -26.00 -42.11
N GLN A 284 2.25 -25.98 -43.19
CA GLN A 284 1.81 -24.74 -43.85
C GLN A 284 0.89 -23.93 -42.94
N SER A 285 -0.01 -24.55 -42.19
CA SER A 285 -0.83 -23.86 -41.17
C SER A 285 0.03 -23.21 -40.09
N LEU A 286 1.07 -23.90 -39.60
CA LEU A 286 2.02 -23.36 -38.63
C LEU A 286 2.80 -22.18 -39.22
N LEU A 287 3.31 -22.30 -40.45
CA LEU A 287 4.04 -21.23 -41.14
C LEU A 287 3.16 -20.01 -41.41
N THR A 288 1.92 -20.21 -41.85
CA THR A 288 0.93 -19.14 -42.02
C THR A 288 0.58 -18.48 -40.69
N PHE A 289 0.45 -19.26 -39.61
CA PHE A 289 0.23 -18.72 -38.26
C PHE A 289 1.40 -17.82 -37.81
N ARG A 290 2.64 -18.25 -38.04
CA ARG A 290 3.84 -17.46 -37.70
C ARG A 290 3.99 -16.21 -38.56
N LEU A 291 3.76 -16.31 -39.87
CA LEU A 291 3.74 -15.16 -40.77
C LEU A 291 2.67 -14.15 -40.33
N ARG A 292 1.47 -14.61 -39.95
CA ARG A 292 0.40 -13.77 -39.39
C ARG A 292 0.81 -13.09 -38.09
N GLN A 293 1.53 -13.75 -37.19
CA GLN A 293 2.07 -13.10 -35.98
C GLN A 293 3.04 -11.97 -36.32
N VAL A 294 3.97 -12.19 -37.26
CA VAL A 294 4.94 -11.17 -37.70
C VAL A 294 4.22 -9.97 -38.31
N ILE A 295 3.25 -10.20 -39.20
CA ILE A 295 2.44 -9.15 -39.83
C ILE A 295 1.67 -8.36 -38.77
N ARG A 296 0.99 -9.03 -37.83
CA ARG A 296 0.26 -8.37 -36.73
C ARG A 296 1.16 -7.46 -35.90
N LEU A 297 2.35 -7.92 -35.54
CA LEU A 297 3.31 -7.14 -34.76
C LEU A 297 3.88 -5.96 -35.55
N ARG A 298 4.13 -6.11 -36.85
CA ARG A 298 4.55 -4.99 -37.71
C ARG A 298 3.43 -3.96 -37.89
N HIS A 299 2.19 -4.39 -38.14
CA HIS A 299 1.04 -3.49 -38.23
C HIS A 299 0.78 -2.73 -36.93
N ALA A 300 0.92 -3.39 -35.78
CA ALA A 300 0.81 -2.75 -34.47
C ALA A 300 1.79 -1.58 -34.31
N ARG A 301 3.00 -1.66 -34.89
CA ARG A 301 4.00 -0.57 -34.84
C ARG A 301 3.62 0.65 -35.68
N CYS A 302 2.67 0.53 -36.61
CA CYS A 302 2.24 1.67 -37.41
C CYS A 302 1.22 2.56 -36.67
N SER A 303 0.50 2.03 -35.67
CA SER A 303 -0.56 2.76 -34.97
C SER A 303 -0.67 2.37 -33.50
N TYR A 304 -0.67 3.36 -32.62
CA TYR A 304 -0.86 3.15 -31.17
C TYR A 304 -2.20 2.49 -30.85
N VAL A 305 -3.27 2.83 -31.58
CA VAL A 305 -4.60 2.22 -31.40
C VAL A 305 -4.55 0.73 -31.72
N THR A 306 -3.86 0.37 -32.80
CA THR A 306 -3.67 -1.04 -33.18
C THR A 306 -2.78 -1.76 -32.18
N ALA A 307 -1.70 -1.13 -31.71
CA ALA A 307 -0.83 -1.68 -30.68
C ALA A 307 -1.60 -1.97 -29.38
N PHE A 308 -2.40 -1.01 -28.92
CA PHE A 308 -3.22 -1.13 -27.72
C PHE A 308 -4.21 -2.29 -27.83
N SER A 309 -5.01 -2.33 -28.91
CA SER A 309 -5.98 -3.41 -29.14
C SER A 309 -5.31 -4.78 -29.22
N ARG A 310 -4.16 -4.90 -29.91
CA ARG A 310 -3.41 -6.16 -30.00
C ARG A 310 -2.77 -6.57 -28.68
N GLY A 311 -2.28 -5.60 -27.90
CA GLY A 311 -1.76 -5.81 -26.56
C GLY A 311 -2.83 -6.41 -25.64
N LEU A 312 -4.02 -5.80 -25.60
CA LEU A 312 -5.15 -6.33 -24.81
C LEU A 312 -5.57 -7.73 -25.26
N GLN A 313 -5.63 -7.98 -26.57
CA GLN A 313 -6.00 -9.30 -27.10
C GLN A 313 -5.04 -10.41 -26.66
N ILE A 314 -3.74 -10.11 -26.60
CA ILE A 314 -2.70 -11.06 -26.16
C ILE A 314 -2.69 -11.19 -24.63
N GLY A 315 -2.86 -10.05 -23.94
CA GLY A 315 -2.60 -9.91 -22.52
C GLY A 315 -3.75 -10.29 -21.61
N LEU A 316 -4.98 -9.88 -21.92
CA LEU A 316 -6.14 -10.06 -21.04
C LEU A 316 -6.40 -11.52 -20.62
N PRO A 317 -6.30 -12.52 -21.52
CA PRO A 317 -6.46 -13.92 -21.10
C PRO A 317 -5.38 -14.36 -20.11
N LEU A 318 -4.14 -13.89 -20.29
CA LEU A 318 -3.04 -14.25 -19.41
C LEU A 318 -3.17 -13.54 -18.04
N ALA A 319 -3.58 -12.27 -18.05
CA ALA A 319 -3.90 -11.53 -16.83
C ALA A 319 -4.99 -12.25 -16.02
N ALA A 320 -6.07 -12.67 -16.68
CA ALA A 320 -7.15 -13.42 -16.04
C ALA A 320 -6.68 -14.78 -15.48
N ILE A 321 -5.84 -15.53 -16.19
CA ILE A 321 -5.28 -16.80 -15.69
C ILE A 321 -4.38 -16.57 -14.48
N ILE A 322 -3.51 -15.55 -14.52
CA ILE A 322 -2.65 -15.21 -13.38
C ILE A 322 -3.51 -14.81 -12.20
N ALA A 323 -4.40 -13.81 -12.35
CA ALA A 323 -5.31 -13.36 -11.30
C ALA A 323 -6.13 -14.51 -10.68
N ALA A 324 -6.68 -15.41 -11.51
CA ALA A 324 -7.47 -16.55 -11.04
C ALA A 324 -6.64 -17.58 -10.26
N THR A 325 -5.33 -17.70 -10.53
CA THR A 325 -4.46 -18.66 -9.84
C THR A 325 -3.69 -18.03 -8.68
N THR A 326 -3.50 -16.70 -8.63
CA THR A 326 -2.81 -15.95 -7.57
C THR A 326 -3.17 -16.41 -6.15
N PRO A 327 -4.47 -16.60 -5.79
CA PRO A 327 -4.85 -17.08 -4.47
C PRO A 327 -4.25 -18.45 -4.11
N MET A 328 -4.10 -19.35 -5.09
CA MET A 328 -3.49 -20.67 -4.88
C MET A 328 -2.01 -20.58 -4.48
N TRP A 329 -1.33 -19.50 -4.87
CA TRP A 329 0.08 -19.29 -4.55
C TRP A 329 0.29 -18.56 -3.23
N GLY A 330 -0.79 -18.12 -2.56
CA GLY A 330 -0.74 -17.30 -1.34
C GLY A 330 -0.06 -15.94 -1.58
N MET A 331 -0.29 -15.35 -2.76
CA MET A 331 0.21 -14.02 -3.15
C MET A 331 -0.96 -13.09 -3.51
N SER A 332 -2.13 -13.31 -2.90
CA SER A 332 -3.38 -12.58 -3.19
C SER A 332 -3.17 -11.07 -3.24
N TRP A 333 -2.32 -10.52 -2.37
CA TRP A 333 -2.11 -9.08 -2.30
C TRP A 333 -1.43 -8.45 -3.54
N TYR A 334 -0.52 -9.17 -4.22
CA TYR A 334 0.36 -8.59 -5.25
C TYR A 334 -0.24 -8.47 -6.65
N PHE A 335 -1.22 -9.31 -6.99
CA PHE A 335 -1.83 -9.35 -8.33
C PHE A 335 -3.35 -9.16 -8.30
N ASP A 336 -3.86 -8.57 -7.22
CA ASP A 336 -5.27 -8.24 -7.08
C ASP A 336 -5.49 -6.78 -7.48
N THR A 337 -6.15 -6.57 -8.61
CA THR A 337 -6.48 -5.23 -9.13
C THR A 337 -7.52 -4.53 -8.26
N GLU A 338 -8.20 -5.26 -7.36
CA GLU A 338 -9.08 -4.73 -6.32
C GLU A 338 -8.27 -3.91 -5.28
N ASN A 339 -7.03 -4.33 -4.97
CA ASN A 339 -6.14 -3.59 -4.07
C ASN A 339 -5.63 -2.27 -4.68
N TRP A 340 -5.57 -2.17 -6.00
CA TRP A 340 -5.17 -0.92 -6.65
C TRP A 340 -6.25 0.15 -6.51
N ALA A 341 -7.53 -0.26 -6.54
CA ALA A 341 -8.63 0.64 -6.20
C ALA A 341 -8.53 1.10 -4.74
N ALA A 342 -8.20 0.20 -3.80
CA ALA A 342 -7.96 0.55 -2.40
C ALA A 342 -6.84 1.59 -2.22
N GLY A 343 -5.74 1.48 -2.98
CA GLY A 343 -4.66 2.47 -2.95
C GLY A 343 -5.09 3.88 -3.41
N ILE A 344 -6.00 3.99 -4.38
CA ILE A 344 -6.59 5.27 -4.79
C ILE A 344 -7.44 5.84 -3.65
N TRP A 345 -8.21 4.99 -2.96
CA TRP A 345 -9.06 5.40 -1.85
C TRP A 345 -8.26 5.88 -0.64
N ASN A 346 -7.14 5.22 -0.35
CA ASN A 346 -6.22 5.68 0.70
C ASN A 346 -5.80 7.13 0.46
N SER A 347 -5.26 7.45 -0.73
CA SER A 347 -4.85 8.81 -1.07
C SER A 347 -6.02 9.81 -1.10
N TRP A 348 -7.21 9.36 -1.52
CA TRP A 348 -8.40 10.21 -1.54
C TRP A 348 -8.90 10.58 -0.13
N ALA A 349 -8.88 9.62 0.79
CA ALA A 349 -9.25 9.80 2.20
C ALA A 349 -8.18 10.62 2.95
N GLU A 350 -6.89 10.34 2.72
CA GLU A 350 -5.75 11.06 3.29
C GLU A 350 -5.88 12.59 3.14
N HIS A 351 -6.29 13.06 1.97
CA HIS A 351 -6.46 14.50 1.69
C HIS A 351 -7.76 15.13 2.24
N ARG A 352 -8.66 14.36 2.85
CA ARG A 352 -9.99 14.84 3.27
C ARG A 352 -10.33 14.57 4.72
N THR A 353 -9.71 13.58 5.36
CA THR A 353 -10.04 13.15 6.71
C THR A 353 -10.14 14.32 7.69
N ASP A 354 -9.18 15.25 7.69
CA ASP A 354 -9.20 16.40 8.60
C ASP A 354 -10.36 17.35 8.33
N THR A 355 -10.60 17.67 7.05
CA THR A 355 -11.73 18.53 6.66
C THR A 355 -13.08 17.89 6.99
N TRP A 356 -13.20 16.57 6.83
CA TRP A 356 -14.41 15.84 7.21
C TRP A 356 -14.60 15.84 8.72
N ARG A 357 -13.57 15.47 9.48
CA ARG A 357 -13.61 15.43 10.93
C ARG A 357 -13.94 16.78 11.53
N GLU A 358 -13.28 17.84 11.07
CA GLU A 358 -13.54 19.21 11.51
C GLU A 358 -15.01 19.59 11.29
N ALA A 359 -15.56 19.32 10.09
CA ALA A 359 -16.95 19.61 9.77
C ALA A 359 -17.94 18.79 10.62
N MET A 360 -17.67 17.49 10.78
CA MET A 360 -18.48 16.57 11.58
C MET A 360 -18.58 17.05 13.04
N VAL A 361 -17.42 17.28 13.66
CA VAL A 361 -17.34 17.69 15.07
C VAL A 361 -17.93 19.08 15.26
N THR A 362 -17.61 20.04 14.39
CA THR A 362 -18.12 21.42 14.50
C THR A 362 -19.65 21.45 14.43
N ALA A 363 -20.25 20.66 13.55
CA ALA A 363 -21.70 20.56 13.44
C ALA A 363 -22.32 19.94 14.71
N VAL A 364 -21.74 18.85 15.22
CA VAL A 364 -22.20 18.22 16.46
C VAL A 364 -22.11 19.17 17.65
N SER A 365 -20.99 19.89 17.80
CA SER A 365 -20.79 20.88 18.87
C SER A 365 -21.77 22.04 18.83
N LYS A 366 -22.25 22.39 17.64
CA LYS A 366 -23.19 23.49 17.44
C LYS A 366 -24.64 23.08 17.73
N GLU A 367 -25.01 21.86 17.39
CA GLU A 367 -26.41 21.39 17.41
C GLU A 367 -26.77 20.60 18.68
N LEU A 368 -25.80 19.95 19.32
CA LEU A 368 -26.01 19.23 20.57
C LEU A 368 -25.38 19.99 21.74
N PRO A 369 -26.05 20.03 22.91
CA PRO A 369 -25.44 20.58 24.11
C PRO A 369 -24.21 19.73 24.46
N LEU A 370 -23.04 20.33 24.31
CA LEU A 370 -21.81 19.83 24.92
C LEU A 370 -21.64 20.49 26.28
N ASP A 371 -20.89 19.83 27.16
CA ASP A 371 -20.41 20.47 28.37
C ASP A 371 -19.41 21.60 28.03
N THR A 372 -18.71 22.13 29.02
CA THR A 372 -17.70 23.17 28.77
C THR A 372 -16.58 22.65 27.86
N ALA A 373 -15.80 23.54 27.26
CA ALA A 373 -14.71 23.16 26.35
C ALA A 373 -13.75 22.13 27.00
N GLU A 374 -13.58 22.20 28.32
CA GLU A 374 -12.73 21.31 29.11
C GLU A 374 -13.27 19.86 29.21
N THR A 375 -14.59 19.66 29.09
CA THR A 375 -15.24 18.33 29.21
C THR A 375 -16.08 17.96 27.97
N ALA A 376 -15.91 18.69 26.88
CA ALA A 376 -16.52 18.38 25.59
C ALA A 376 -16.16 16.95 25.16
N PHE A 377 -17.15 16.25 24.58
CA PHE A 377 -17.04 14.85 24.15
C PHE A 377 -16.59 13.88 25.27
N SER A 378 -16.99 14.17 26.51
CA SER A 378 -16.75 13.25 27.62
C SER A 378 -17.67 12.01 27.56
N VAL A 379 -17.14 10.87 28.00
CA VAL A 379 -17.90 9.64 28.23
C VAL A 379 -17.84 9.24 29.69
N SER A 380 -18.96 8.71 30.20
CA SER A 380 -19.14 8.38 31.62
C SER A 380 -19.63 6.94 31.78
N PRO A 381 -18.77 5.93 31.58
CA PRO A 381 -19.13 4.53 31.78
C PRO A 381 -19.52 4.27 33.24
N GLU A 382 -20.53 3.42 33.43
CA GLU A 382 -21.05 3.10 34.76
C GLU A 382 -19.98 2.45 35.65
N GLY A 383 -19.91 2.90 36.91
CA GLY A 383 -18.98 2.35 37.89
C GLY A 383 -17.55 2.88 37.80
N VAL A 384 -17.29 3.91 36.99
CA VAL A 384 -16.06 4.71 37.05
C VAL A 384 -16.31 5.94 37.90
N GLN A 385 -15.70 5.98 39.08
CA GLN A 385 -15.85 7.06 40.07
C GLN A 385 -14.47 7.49 40.59
N SER A 386 -14.37 8.72 41.08
CA SER A 386 -13.19 9.20 41.80
C SER A 386 -12.83 8.29 42.97
N ASP A 387 -11.53 8.18 43.26
CA ASP A 387 -10.95 7.35 44.34
C ASP A 387 -11.26 5.84 44.30
N SER A 388 -11.88 5.34 43.21
CA SER A 388 -12.24 3.92 43.07
C SER A 388 -11.29 3.19 42.12
N ASP A 389 -10.93 1.96 42.48
CA ASP A 389 -10.19 1.07 41.58
C ASP A 389 -11.13 0.57 40.47
N PHE A 390 -10.69 0.68 39.22
CA PHE A 390 -11.42 0.15 38.07
C PHE A 390 -10.47 -0.37 36.99
N ALA A 391 -11.01 -1.19 36.09
CA ALA A 391 -10.29 -1.69 34.94
C ALA A 391 -11.06 -1.43 33.64
N PHE A 392 -10.34 -1.41 32.54
CA PHE A 392 -10.89 -1.39 31.19
C PHE A 392 -9.98 -2.16 30.24
N ILE A 393 -10.51 -2.55 29.08
CA ILE A 393 -9.74 -3.25 28.05
C ILE A 393 -9.44 -2.29 26.92
N VAL A 394 -8.21 -2.34 26.39
CA VAL A 394 -7.84 -1.71 25.13
C VAL A 394 -7.44 -2.78 24.13
N ILE A 395 -8.08 -2.79 22.96
CA ILE A 395 -7.80 -3.72 21.86
C ILE A 395 -7.66 -2.91 20.56
N GLY A 396 -6.50 -2.95 19.91
CA GLY A 396 -6.29 -2.27 18.62
C GLY A 396 -6.51 -3.22 17.45
N ASP A 397 -6.96 -2.67 16.33
CA ASP A 397 -7.00 -3.31 15.02
C ASP A 397 -7.65 -4.72 15.03
N PRO A 398 -8.85 -4.89 15.62
CA PRO A 398 -9.48 -6.20 15.71
C PRO A 398 -9.97 -6.73 14.34
N GLY A 399 -10.17 -5.87 13.34
CA GLY A 399 -11.28 -5.96 12.38
C GLY A 399 -11.28 -6.94 11.21
N GLU A 400 -10.72 -8.15 11.25
CA GLU A 400 -10.58 -8.98 10.03
C GLU A 400 -11.73 -9.97 9.77
N GLY A 401 -12.51 -10.31 10.79
CA GLY A 401 -13.67 -11.21 10.68
C GLY A 401 -13.33 -12.68 10.46
N ASP A 402 -12.07 -13.08 10.63
CA ASP A 402 -11.58 -14.41 10.34
C ASP A 402 -10.98 -15.13 11.57
N ALA A 403 -10.21 -16.21 11.35
CA ALA A 403 -9.67 -17.03 12.42
C ALA A 403 -8.68 -16.30 13.35
N SER A 404 -7.90 -15.32 12.87
CA SER A 404 -6.94 -14.57 13.69
C SER A 404 -7.67 -13.78 14.75
N GLN A 405 -8.68 -13.00 14.36
CA GLN A 405 -9.53 -12.25 15.28
C GLN A 405 -10.30 -13.17 16.24
N LEU A 406 -10.94 -14.22 15.71
CA LEU A 406 -11.76 -15.12 16.54
C LEU A 406 -10.93 -15.90 17.56
N SER A 407 -9.63 -16.07 17.34
CA SER A 407 -8.73 -16.74 18.29
C SER A 407 -8.66 -16.03 19.65
N LEU A 408 -8.80 -14.70 19.67
CA LEU A 408 -8.70 -13.88 20.88
C LEU A 408 -10.03 -13.74 21.63
N LYS A 409 -11.16 -14.01 20.96
CA LYS A 409 -12.53 -13.83 21.47
C LYS A 409 -12.73 -14.42 22.86
N SER A 410 -12.26 -15.66 23.08
CA SER A 410 -12.48 -16.35 24.37
C SER A 410 -11.84 -15.61 25.55
N GLN A 411 -10.64 -15.06 25.35
CA GLN A 411 -9.92 -14.30 26.37
C GLN A 411 -10.57 -12.93 26.59
N LEU A 412 -10.92 -12.23 25.50
CA LEU A 412 -11.64 -10.95 25.57
C LEU A 412 -12.92 -11.08 26.42
N LEU A 413 -13.77 -12.07 26.12
CA LEU A 413 -15.01 -12.29 26.86
C LEU A 413 -14.77 -12.65 28.33
N THR A 414 -13.75 -13.45 28.62
CA THR A 414 -13.42 -13.86 29.99
C THR A 414 -13.00 -12.66 30.84
N ILE A 415 -12.19 -11.75 30.29
CA ILE A 415 -11.73 -10.56 31.01
C ILE A 415 -12.84 -9.50 31.07
N ALA A 416 -13.57 -9.27 29.97
CA ALA A 416 -14.66 -8.29 29.93
C ALA A 416 -15.82 -8.61 30.88
N ALA A 417 -16.01 -9.90 31.23
CA ALA A 417 -17.03 -10.34 32.17
C ALA A 417 -16.74 -10.00 33.64
N ARG A 418 -15.51 -9.57 33.98
CA ARG A 418 -15.17 -9.21 35.36
C ARG A 418 -15.91 -7.94 35.81
N ASP A 419 -16.26 -7.88 37.09
CA ASP A 419 -17.03 -6.75 37.64
C ASP A 419 -16.23 -5.45 37.72
N ASP A 420 -14.91 -5.55 37.93
CA ASP A 420 -13.99 -4.42 37.96
C ASP A 420 -13.71 -3.84 36.58
N VAL A 421 -13.90 -4.62 35.50
CA VAL A 421 -13.86 -4.11 34.13
C VAL A 421 -15.14 -3.34 33.81
N LYS A 422 -14.98 -2.06 33.48
CA LYS A 422 -16.11 -1.12 33.30
C LYS A 422 -16.44 -0.83 31.85
N PHE A 423 -15.46 -0.85 30.96
CA PHE A 423 -15.64 -0.58 29.53
C PHE A 423 -14.52 -1.21 28.68
N VAL A 424 -14.72 -1.20 27.37
CA VAL A 424 -13.74 -1.60 26.35
C VAL A 424 -13.50 -0.40 25.43
N VAL A 425 -12.25 -0.20 25.02
CA VAL A 425 -11.82 0.79 24.03
C VAL A 425 -11.18 0.05 22.86
N ILE A 426 -11.68 0.30 21.66
CA ILE A 426 -11.02 -0.11 20.42
C ILE A 426 -10.07 1.01 19.98
N SER A 427 -8.80 0.68 19.82
CA SER A 427 -7.73 1.64 19.49
C SER A 427 -7.33 1.47 18.03
N SER A 428 -8.04 2.11 17.09
CA SER A 428 -7.82 2.02 15.64
C SER A 428 -8.44 0.80 14.95
N ASP A 429 -8.65 0.96 13.63
CA ASP A 429 -9.11 -0.02 12.63
C ASP A 429 -10.15 -1.04 13.12
N VAL A 430 -11.38 -0.57 13.32
CA VAL A 430 -12.46 -1.41 13.84
C VAL A 430 -12.81 -2.54 12.88
N VAL A 431 -12.85 -2.25 11.57
CA VAL A 431 -13.20 -3.23 10.52
C VAL A 431 -12.36 -3.06 9.25
N TYR A 432 -11.91 -4.17 8.67
CA TYR A 432 -11.24 -4.22 7.38
C TYR A 432 -12.21 -4.59 6.24
N PRO A 433 -11.88 -4.26 4.98
CA PRO A 433 -10.74 -3.46 4.54
C PRO A 433 -10.98 -1.94 4.52
N THR A 434 -12.21 -1.44 4.66
CA THR A 434 -12.53 -0.02 4.38
C THR A 434 -13.51 0.65 5.34
N GLY A 435 -13.73 0.16 6.57
CA GLY A 435 -14.66 0.83 7.48
C GLY A 435 -16.15 0.73 7.10
N ALA A 436 -16.48 -0.03 6.05
CA ALA A 436 -17.83 -0.06 5.48
C ALA A 436 -18.82 -0.84 6.36
N MET A 437 -20.05 -0.34 6.48
CA MET A 437 -21.12 -0.95 7.30
C MET A 437 -21.37 -2.44 6.98
N LYS A 438 -21.18 -2.87 5.72
CA LYS A 438 -21.35 -4.27 5.31
C LYS A 438 -20.42 -5.25 6.05
N ASN A 439 -19.29 -4.78 6.58
CA ASN A 439 -18.29 -5.61 7.24
C ASN A 439 -18.48 -5.69 8.76
N TYR A 440 -19.24 -4.77 9.37
CA TYR A 440 -19.39 -4.67 10.82
C TYR A 440 -19.96 -5.94 11.46
N GLU A 441 -20.87 -6.65 10.81
CA GLU A 441 -21.45 -7.86 11.37
C GLU A 441 -20.39 -8.94 11.61
N ALA A 442 -19.59 -9.24 10.57
CA ALA A 442 -18.53 -10.24 10.64
C ALA A 442 -17.33 -9.79 11.47
N CYS A 443 -16.96 -8.51 11.40
CA CYS A 443 -15.69 -8.00 11.94
C CYS A 443 -15.82 -7.34 13.33
N PHE A 444 -17.03 -6.95 13.77
CA PHE A 444 -17.23 -6.31 15.07
C PHE A 444 -18.32 -7.03 15.88
N TRP A 445 -19.54 -7.11 15.37
CA TRP A 445 -20.67 -7.61 16.15
C TRP A 445 -20.53 -9.09 16.55
N LEU A 446 -20.16 -9.97 15.62
CA LEU A 446 -19.95 -11.40 15.92
C LEU A 446 -18.75 -11.68 16.84
N PRO A 447 -17.57 -11.04 16.65
CA PRO A 447 -16.43 -11.18 17.56
C PRO A 447 -16.72 -10.67 18.98
N PHE A 448 -17.40 -9.52 19.11
CA PHE A 448 -17.71 -8.92 20.41
C PHE A 448 -19.00 -9.43 21.05
N MET A 449 -19.79 -10.24 20.35
CA MET A 449 -21.01 -10.84 20.90
C MET A 449 -20.72 -11.57 22.23
N GLY A 450 -21.31 -11.05 23.31
CA GLY A 450 -21.08 -11.47 24.70
C GLY A 450 -20.40 -10.42 25.58
N VAL A 451 -19.82 -9.36 25.00
CA VAL A 451 -19.34 -8.19 25.73
C VAL A 451 -20.55 -7.37 26.19
N THR A 452 -20.77 -7.31 27.50
CA THR A 452 -21.90 -6.60 28.12
C THR A 452 -21.52 -5.20 28.65
N LYS A 453 -20.25 -4.82 28.52
CA LYS A 453 -19.73 -3.51 28.94
C LYS A 453 -19.79 -2.51 27.78
N PRO A 454 -19.94 -1.20 28.05
CA PRO A 454 -19.77 -0.15 27.06
C PRO A 454 -18.53 -0.35 26.17
N VAL A 455 -18.71 -0.27 24.86
CA VAL A 455 -17.62 -0.31 23.88
C VAL A 455 -17.48 1.05 23.22
N TYR A 456 -16.34 1.68 23.45
CA TYR A 456 -15.88 2.90 22.79
C TYR A 456 -14.84 2.55 21.74
N ALA A 457 -14.60 3.45 20.80
CA ALA A 457 -13.63 3.27 19.74
C ALA A 457 -13.12 4.63 19.27
N ILE A 458 -11.88 4.66 18.80
CA ILE A 458 -11.35 5.70 17.90
C ILE A 458 -11.11 5.07 16.53
N PRO A 459 -11.31 5.81 15.43
CA PRO A 459 -11.10 5.28 14.10
C PRO A 459 -9.61 5.19 13.76
N GLY A 460 -9.28 4.20 12.93
CA GLY A 460 -8.01 4.14 12.22
C GLY A 460 -8.14 4.59 10.77
N ASN A 461 -7.05 4.48 10.03
CA ASN A 461 -7.01 4.81 8.60
C ASN A 461 -8.02 3.96 7.80
N HIS A 462 -8.21 2.68 8.15
CA HIS A 462 -9.16 1.82 7.44
C HIS A 462 -10.62 2.24 7.66
N ASP A 463 -10.95 2.84 8.81
CA ASP A 463 -12.30 3.36 9.08
C ASP A 463 -12.63 4.61 8.25
N TRP A 464 -11.62 5.39 7.89
CA TRP A 464 -11.76 6.64 7.13
C TRP A 464 -11.93 6.41 5.61
N TYR A 465 -11.62 5.23 5.08
CA TYR A 465 -11.77 4.94 3.65
C TYR A 465 -13.23 4.96 3.16
N ASP A 466 -14.21 4.70 4.03
CA ASP A 466 -15.66 4.88 3.77
C ASP A 466 -16.18 6.20 4.35
N ALA A 467 -15.31 7.21 4.46
CA ALA A 467 -15.63 8.54 4.98
C ALA A 467 -16.27 8.53 6.38
N LEU A 468 -15.90 7.53 7.20
CA LEU A 468 -16.33 7.32 8.59
C LEU A 468 -17.83 7.00 8.80
N GLU A 469 -18.57 6.64 7.75
CA GLU A 469 -20.03 6.44 7.84
C GLU A 469 -20.41 5.22 8.70
N GLY A 470 -19.75 4.07 8.47
CA GLY A 470 -19.96 2.85 9.25
C GLY A 470 -19.62 3.01 10.74
N PHE A 471 -18.52 3.71 11.01
CA PHE A 471 -18.03 4.01 12.35
C PHE A 471 -18.98 4.95 13.10
N ALA A 472 -19.36 6.07 12.49
CA ALA A 472 -20.26 7.05 13.09
C ALA A 472 -21.62 6.41 13.43
N ALA A 473 -22.20 5.62 12.52
CA ALA A 473 -23.46 4.92 12.76
C ALA A 473 -23.37 3.91 13.93
N THR A 474 -22.23 3.24 14.09
CA THR A 474 -22.03 2.19 15.09
C THR A 474 -21.75 2.74 16.49
N PHE A 475 -20.92 3.77 16.59
CA PHE A 475 -20.39 4.24 17.87
C PHE A 475 -20.97 5.55 18.38
N PHE A 476 -21.46 6.43 17.49
CA PHE A 476 -22.05 7.69 17.93
C PHE A 476 -23.48 7.49 18.37
N LYS A 477 -23.95 8.35 19.28
CA LYS A 477 -25.38 8.51 19.56
C LYS A 477 -26.10 8.80 18.23
N PRO A 478 -27.30 8.23 17.98
CA PRO A 478 -27.98 8.35 16.68
C PRO A 478 -28.11 9.79 16.16
N ASP A 479 -28.39 10.76 17.04
CA ASP A 479 -28.51 12.16 16.65
C ASP A 479 -27.15 12.78 16.26
N ALA A 480 -26.08 12.46 17.00
CA ALA A 480 -24.73 12.89 16.67
C ALA A 480 -24.24 12.26 15.36
N ALA A 481 -24.51 10.96 15.14
CA ALA A 481 -24.20 10.26 13.90
C ALA A 481 -24.85 10.96 12.69
N ARG A 482 -26.14 11.30 12.81
CA ARG A 482 -26.91 11.98 11.77
C ARG A 482 -26.35 13.36 11.45
N ILE A 483 -26.08 14.18 12.48
CA ILE A 483 -25.53 15.53 12.32
C ILE A 483 -24.14 15.47 11.67
N ALA A 484 -23.27 14.60 12.18
CA ALA A 484 -21.91 14.43 11.68
C ALA A 484 -21.92 14.01 10.20
N MET A 485 -22.64 12.94 9.84
CA MET A 485 -22.68 12.46 8.45
C MET A 485 -23.27 13.49 7.50
N ARG A 486 -24.30 14.26 7.91
CA ARG A 486 -24.84 15.35 7.09
C ARG A 486 -23.80 16.44 6.82
N ALA A 487 -23.10 16.89 7.86
CA ALA A 487 -22.05 17.91 7.73
C ALA A 487 -20.93 17.46 6.79
N ARG A 488 -20.50 16.20 6.93
CA ARG A 488 -19.51 15.58 6.03
C ARG A 488 -19.99 15.58 4.57
N VAL A 489 -21.23 15.15 4.31
CA VAL A 489 -21.84 15.14 2.97
C VAL A 489 -21.86 16.54 2.35
N GLU A 490 -22.13 17.57 3.16
CA GLU A 490 -22.14 18.96 2.71
C GLU A 490 -20.75 19.48 2.33
N THR A 491 -19.73 19.15 3.12
CA THR A 491 -18.32 19.49 2.84
C THR A 491 -17.83 18.94 1.50
N ASP A 492 -18.28 17.73 1.13
CA ASP A 492 -17.95 17.13 -0.16
C ASP A 492 -18.75 17.69 -1.35
N ALA A 493 -19.48 18.80 -1.17
CA ALA A 493 -20.41 19.35 -2.15
C ALA A 493 -21.42 18.31 -2.67
N ARG A 494 -21.74 17.30 -1.84
CA ARG A 494 -22.59 16.16 -2.17
C ARG A 494 -22.10 15.33 -3.37
N ILE A 495 -20.78 15.32 -3.61
CA ILE A 495 -20.15 14.46 -4.62
C ILE A 495 -20.23 12.99 -4.18
N SER A 496 -20.19 12.71 -2.88
CA SER A 496 -20.54 11.40 -2.34
C SER A 496 -22.02 11.09 -2.63
N SER A 497 -22.35 9.87 -3.04
CA SER A 497 -23.76 9.47 -3.24
C SER A 497 -24.51 9.12 -1.96
N THR A 498 -23.92 9.40 -0.79
CA THR A 498 -24.58 9.31 0.51
C THR A 498 -25.76 10.28 0.54
N THR A 499 -26.96 9.72 0.64
CA THR A 499 -28.22 10.47 0.71
C THR A 499 -28.72 10.49 2.14
N GLU A 500 -29.66 11.39 2.43
CA GLU A 500 -30.35 11.44 3.72
C GLU A 500 -30.98 10.09 4.11
N SER A 501 -31.65 9.43 3.16
CA SER A 501 -32.21 8.09 3.39
C SER A 501 -31.13 7.05 3.73
N HIS A 502 -29.95 7.17 3.11
CA HIS A 502 -28.86 6.24 3.38
C HIS A 502 -28.27 6.42 4.78
N ILE A 503 -28.12 7.68 5.23
CA ILE A 503 -27.70 8.00 6.61
C ILE A 503 -28.64 7.33 7.62
N GLU A 504 -29.96 7.47 7.45
CA GLU A 504 -30.93 6.82 8.34
C GLU A 504 -30.89 5.29 8.25
N GLU A 505 -30.68 4.72 7.07
CA GLU A 505 -30.51 3.27 6.89
C GLU A 505 -29.29 2.74 7.66
N LEU A 506 -28.15 3.44 7.63
CA LEU A 506 -26.94 3.08 8.34
C LEU A 506 -27.15 3.12 9.86
N ILE A 507 -27.73 4.20 10.37
CA ILE A 507 -28.04 4.36 11.81
C ILE A 507 -29.02 3.27 12.26
N ALA A 508 -30.10 3.06 11.52
CA ALA A 508 -31.09 2.03 11.84
C ALA A 508 -30.48 0.63 11.82
N ARG A 509 -29.57 0.34 10.88
CA ARG A 509 -28.83 -0.93 10.81
C ARG A 509 -27.96 -1.14 12.04
N ALA A 510 -27.20 -0.14 12.44
CA ALA A 510 -26.35 -0.21 13.63
C ALA A 510 -27.17 -0.42 14.91
N THR A 511 -28.28 0.30 15.08
CA THR A 511 -29.19 0.12 16.22
C THR A 511 -29.86 -1.26 16.21
N ASP A 512 -30.20 -1.78 15.04
CA ASP A 512 -30.73 -3.13 14.88
C ASP A 512 -29.70 -4.20 15.30
N PHE A 513 -28.45 -4.06 14.85
CA PHE A 513 -27.36 -4.94 15.27
C PHE A 513 -27.07 -4.84 16.77
N GLN A 514 -27.04 -3.63 17.34
CA GLN A 514 -26.90 -3.43 18.78
C GLN A 514 -27.96 -4.21 19.56
N ARG A 515 -29.22 -4.17 19.11
CA ARG A 515 -30.33 -4.91 19.73
C ARG A 515 -30.18 -6.43 19.60
N GLN A 516 -29.73 -6.91 18.44
CA GLN A 516 -29.59 -8.34 18.16
C GLN A 516 -28.40 -8.96 18.90
N TYR A 517 -27.25 -8.29 18.87
CA TYR A 517 -25.98 -8.78 19.42
C TYR A 517 -25.74 -8.36 20.87
N GLN A 518 -26.51 -7.40 21.39
CA GLN A 518 -26.48 -6.92 22.76
C GLN A 518 -25.12 -6.35 23.21
N VAL A 519 -24.32 -5.86 22.26
CA VAL A 519 -23.04 -5.19 22.53
C VAL A 519 -23.31 -3.68 22.72
N PRO A 520 -23.03 -3.08 23.88
CA PRO A 520 -23.39 -1.68 24.14
C PRO A 520 -22.49 -0.67 23.40
N THR A 521 -22.97 -0.15 22.27
CA THR A 521 -22.36 0.96 21.49
C THR A 521 -23.26 2.21 21.42
N GLN A 522 -23.05 3.11 20.44
CA GLN A 522 -23.84 4.34 20.25
C GLN A 522 -23.81 5.31 21.46
N LEU A 523 -22.65 5.40 22.12
CA LEU A 523 -22.45 6.19 23.35
C LEU A 523 -21.62 7.46 23.13
N GLN A 524 -20.89 7.55 22.02
CA GLN A 524 -19.98 8.65 21.70
C GLN A 524 -20.69 9.77 20.93
N GLN A 525 -20.04 10.91 20.73
CA GLN A 525 -20.59 12.01 19.90
C GLN A 525 -19.62 12.50 18.83
N ALA A 526 -18.37 12.03 18.85
CA ALA A 526 -17.28 12.43 17.97
C ALA A 526 -16.34 11.22 17.76
N PRO A 527 -15.44 11.27 16.75
CA PRO A 527 -14.46 10.19 16.50
C PRO A 527 -13.41 10.06 17.61
N TYR A 528 -13.36 11.03 18.51
CA TYR A 528 -12.49 11.07 19.68
C TYR A 528 -13.32 11.39 20.93
N PHE A 529 -12.80 11.05 22.10
CA PHE A 529 -13.48 11.26 23.37
C PHE A 529 -12.50 11.37 24.53
N GLN A 530 -13.00 11.83 25.67
CA GLN A 530 -12.25 11.83 26.92
C GLN A 530 -13.06 11.24 28.07
N LEU A 531 -12.36 10.76 29.09
CA LEU A 531 -12.92 10.36 30.37
C LEU A 531 -12.00 10.92 31.45
N GLN A 532 -12.59 11.56 32.46
CA GLN A 532 -11.82 12.09 33.58
C GLN A 532 -12.45 11.72 34.92
N THR A 533 -11.59 11.33 35.85
CA THR A 533 -11.85 11.22 37.30
C THR A 533 -11.00 12.28 38.02
N ASP A 534 -10.98 12.29 39.35
CA ASP A 534 -10.13 13.23 40.09
C ASP A 534 -8.63 12.92 39.95
N ASP A 535 -8.24 11.64 39.83
CA ASP A 535 -6.82 11.22 39.79
C ASP A 535 -6.32 10.71 38.43
N PHE A 536 -7.24 10.43 37.51
CA PHE A 536 -6.94 9.82 36.22
C PHE A 536 -7.73 10.46 35.08
N ALA A 537 -7.07 10.63 33.94
CA ALA A 537 -7.69 11.09 32.70
C ALA A 537 -7.26 10.21 31.52
N LEU A 538 -8.23 9.82 30.69
CA LEU A 538 -8.05 9.11 29.44
C LEU A 538 -8.48 10.04 28.30
N PHE A 539 -7.60 10.22 27.31
CA PHE A 539 -7.93 10.88 26.04
C PHE A 539 -7.75 9.87 24.91
N ALA A 540 -8.80 9.65 24.11
CA ALA A 540 -8.72 8.84 22.91
C ALA A 540 -8.78 9.78 21.71
N VAL A 541 -7.69 9.83 20.93
CA VAL A 541 -7.43 10.84 19.90
C VAL A 541 -7.40 10.15 18.54
N ASP A 542 -8.18 10.68 17.62
CA ASP A 542 -8.21 10.23 16.24
C ASP A 542 -7.06 10.89 15.48
N THR A 543 -6.17 10.09 14.89
CA THR A 543 -5.01 10.57 14.11
C THR A 543 -5.24 10.53 12.59
N GLY A 544 -6.47 10.21 12.16
CA GLY A 544 -6.87 10.19 10.76
C GLY A 544 -6.08 9.18 9.92
N VAL A 545 -5.87 9.49 8.64
CA VAL A 545 -5.05 8.69 7.72
C VAL A 545 -3.61 9.24 7.65
N ALA A 546 -3.45 10.56 7.76
CA ALA A 546 -2.16 11.25 7.58
C ALA A 546 -1.30 11.33 8.84
N LYS A 547 -1.72 10.71 9.95
CA LYS A 547 -1.07 10.80 11.29
C LYS A 547 -1.11 12.22 11.86
N GLN A 548 -2.25 12.90 11.70
CA GLN A 548 -2.43 14.33 12.01
C GLN A 548 -3.75 14.58 12.76
N ILE A 549 -3.81 15.70 13.46
CA ILE A 549 -5.02 16.19 14.12
C ILE A 549 -5.40 17.56 13.56
N ASP A 550 -6.67 17.73 13.21
CA ASP A 550 -7.20 19.02 12.75
C ASP A 550 -7.20 20.07 13.88
N PRO A 551 -7.28 21.37 13.56
CA PRO A 551 -7.26 22.43 14.57
C PRO A 551 -8.33 22.31 15.66
N VAL A 552 -9.53 21.82 15.34
CA VAL A 552 -10.63 21.68 16.31
C VAL A 552 -10.33 20.56 17.31
N GLN A 553 -9.79 19.43 16.86
CA GLN A 553 -9.34 18.38 17.76
C GLN A 553 -8.11 18.79 18.57
N TYR A 554 -7.18 19.57 17.99
CA TYR A 554 -6.03 20.11 18.72
C TYR A 554 -6.46 21.01 19.87
N GLU A 555 -7.37 21.97 19.63
CA GLU A 555 -7.90 22.86 20.66
C GLU A 555 -8.64 22.10 21.75
N TRP A 556 -9.45 21.10 21.38
CA TRP A 556 -10.13 20.20 22.32
C TRP A 556 -9.12 19.45 23.22
N LEU A 557 -8.08 18.89 22.61
CA LEU A 557 -7.06 18.12 23.32
C LEU A 557 -6.26 19.00 24.27
N GLU A 558 -5.79 20.18 23.83
CA GLU A 558 -5.04 21.10 24.69
C GLU A 558 -5.88 21.63 25.86
N ALA A 559 -7.17 21.93 25.63
CA ALA A 559 -8.09 22.35 26.69
C ALA A 559 -8.30 21.24 27.72
N GLY A 560 -8.58 20.01 27.27
CA GLY A 560 -8.78 18.85 28.13
C GLY A 560 -7.52 18.49 28.92
N LEU A 561 -6.35 18.47 28.28
CA LEU A 561 -5.05 18.22 28.93
C LEU A 561 -4.69 19.33 29.94
N THR A 562 -5.09 20.57 29.68
CA THR A 562 -4.92 21.67 30.63
C THR A 562 -5.78 21.46 31.87
N ALA A 563 -7.03 21.04 31.69
CA ALA A 563 -7.95 20.73 32.78
C ALA A 563 -7.53 19.46 33.58
N ALA A 564 -6.87 18.51 32.92
CA ALA A 564 -6.35 17.28 33.54
C ALA A 564 -5.00 17.49 34.26
N ARG A 565 -4.49 18.72 34.37
CA ARG A 565 -3.20 18.99 35.03
C ARG A 565 -3.21 18.47 36.47
N GLY A 566 -2.20 17.67 36.81
CA GLY A 566 -2.06 17.06 38.14
C GLY A 566 -2.73 15.69 38.27
N LYS A 567 -3.42 15.21 37.22
CA LYS A 567 -3.92 13.85 37.11
C LYS A 567 -2.89 12.94 36.44
N ASN A 568 -3.12 11.64 36.51
CA ASN A 568 -2.41 10.65 35.72
C ASN A 568 -3.07 10.54 34.35
N ILE A 569 -2.35 10.97 33.31
CA ILE A 569 -2.93 11.09 31.97
C ILE A 569 -2.45 9.94 31.08
N MET A 570 -3.42 9.18 30.56
CA MET A 570 -3.24 8.20 29.50
C MET A 570 -3.84 8.72 28.20
N VAL A 571 -3.12 8.53 27.10
CA VAL A 571 -3.59 8.86 25.76
C VAL A 571 -3.61 7.61 24.89
N VAL A 572 -4.72 7.38 24.19
CA VAL A 572 -4.89 6.36 23.17
C VAL A 572 -4.93 7.04 21.80
N LEU A 573 -4.07 6.62 20.87
CA LEU A 573 -3.92 7.21 19.53
C LEU A 573 -4.28 6.18 18.44
N GLY A 574 -4.65 6.64 17.25
CA GLY A 574 -4.77 5.74 16.09
C GLY A 574 -3.40 5.17 15.70
N HIS A 575 -2.38 6.03 15.57
CA HIS A 575 -1.01 5.64 15.18
C HIS A 575 0.01 5.77 16.32
N PRO A 576 0.99 4.86 16.41
CA PRO A 576 2.04 4.92 17.43
C PRO A 576 3.13 5.94 17.06
N PHE A 577 3.76 6.56 18.06
CA PHE A 577 4.97 7.37 17.84
C PHE A 577 6.21 6.49 17.63
N PHE A 578 6.25 5.32 18.25
CA PHE A 578 7.34 4.35 18.12
C PHE A 578 6.77 3.01 17.68
N ALA A 579 7.34 2.43 16.62
CA ALA A 579 7.01 1.08 16.17
C ALA A 579 8.22 0.42 15.48
N GLY A 580 8.37 -0.89 15.57
CA GLY A 580 9.46 -1.63 14.92
C GLY A 580 10.85 -1.16 15.34
N GLY A 581 10.99 -0.57 16.53
CA GLY A 581 12.21 0.01 17.07
C GLY A 581 12.58 1.39 16.53
N ASN A 582 11.71 2.05 15.74
CA ASN A 582 12.00 3.35 15.10
C ASN A 582 11.12 4.49 15.64
N ASP A 583 11.55 5.75 15.45
CA ASP A 583 10.73 6.95 15.69
C ASP A 583 9.91 7.30 14.45
N LEU A 584 8.59 7.16 14.53
CA LEU A 584 7.66 7.44 13.43
C LEU A 584 7.30 8.93 13.32
N THR A 585 7.73 9.78 14.24
CA THR A 585 7.54 11.24 14.14
C THR A 585 8.53 11.90 13.17
N VAL A 586 9.63 11.22 12.88
CA VAL A 586 10.70 11.69 12.00
C VAL A 586 10.45 11.17 10.60
N GLN A 587 9.54 11.81 9.87
CA GLN A 587 9.20 11.39 8.50
C GLN A 587 9.43 12.52 7.48
N ASP A 588 10.52 13.26 7.62
CA ASP A 588 11.30 13.86 6.51
C ASP A 588 12.41 14.73 7.11
N ASP A 589 13.68 14.30 7.06
CA ASP A 589 14.86 15.13 7.40
C ASP A 589 15.08 16.30 6.40
N LEU A 590 14.12 16.56 5.51
CA LEU A 590 14.22 17.54 4.42
C LEU A 590 13.58 18.89 4.75
N LEU A 591 12.79 18.98 5.82
CA LEU A 591 12.22 20.23 6.31
C LEU A 591 12.48 20.34 7.81
N GLU A 592 13.21 21.37 8.24
CA GLU A 592 13.49 21.65 9.66
C GLU A 592 12.24 21.96 10.51
N THR A 593 11.04 21.89 9.91
CA THR A 593 9.75 21.96 10.61
C THR A 593 9.36 20.59 11.17
N PRO A 594 9.11 20.49 12.49
CA PRO A 594 8.54 19.28 13.07
C PRO A 594 7.26 18.91 12.32
N THR A 595 7.15 17.64 11.91
CA THR A 595 5.90 17.08 11.38
C THR A 595 4.76 17.38 12.36
N GLU A 596 3.53 17.52 11.89
CA GLU A 596 2.38 17.73 12.78
C GLU A 596 2.25 16.58 13.80
N PHE A 597 2.68 15.37 13.45
CA PHE A 597 2.78 14.24 14.37
C PHE A 597 3.82 14.45 15.48
N ALA A 598 4.99 15.04 15.16
CA ALA A 598 5.97 15.47 16.16
C ALA A 598 5.43 16.60 17.06
N GLN A 599 4.61 17.51 16.51
CA GLN A 599 3.95 18.56 17.28
C GLN A 599 2.95 17.96 18.29
N LEU A 600 2.18 16.95 17.89
CA LEU A 600 1.30 16.21 18.80
C LEU A 600 2.10 15.56 19.94
N ARG A 601 3.20 14.86 19.65
CA ARG A 601 4.07 14.29 20.70
C ARG A 601 4.60 15.36 21.65
N SER A 602 5.01 16.51 21.13
CA SER A 602 5.46 17.67 21.93
C SER A 602 4.36 18.22 22.84
N LEU A 603 3.12 18.32 22.33
CA LEU A 603 1.96 18.71 23.14
C LEU A 603 1.72 17.74 24.30
N LEU A 604 1.70 16.43 24.04
CA LEU A 604 1.49 15.42 25.08
C LEU A 604 2.61 15.47 26.15
N ARG A 605 3.86 15.65 25.70
CA ARG A 605 5.02 15.82 26.58
C ARG A 605 4.91 17.06 27.46
N LYS A 606 4.53 18.21 26.88
CA LYS A 606 4.30 19.48 27.60
C LYS A 606 3.27 19.33 28.73
N HIS A 607 2.29 18.44 28.57
CA HIS A 607 1.24 18.18 29.55
C HIS A 607 1.53 17.00 30.50
N ASN A 608 2.76 16.46 30.51
CA ASN A 608 3.18 15.35 31.38
C ASN A 608 2.30 14.09 31.23
N VAL A 609 1.87 13.77 30.01
CA VAL A 609 1.22 12.48 29.71
C VAL A 609 2.18 11.36 30.05
N SER A 610 1.74 10.36 30.84
CA SER A 610 2.61 9.27 31.33
C SER A 610 2.50 7.99 30.51
N ILE A 611 1.35 7.74 29.91
CA ILE A 611 1.05 6.53 29.13
C ILE A 611 0.51 6.95 27.77
N ILE A 612 1.11 6.41 26.71
CA ILE A 612 0.65 6.56 25.34
C ILE A 612 0.47 5.14 24.78
N MET A 613 -0.70 4.84 24.23
CA MET A 613 -0.99 3.57 23.58
C MET A 613 -1.57 3.82 22.19
N ALA A 614 -1.25 2.99 21.20
CA ALA A 614 -1.82 3.13 19.86
C ALA A 614 -2.03 1.78 19.17
N GLY A 615 -2.85 1.77 18.11
CA GLY A 615 -3.05 0.64 17.19
C GLY A 615 -2.14 0.73 15.96
N ASP A 616 -2.72 0.47 14.77
CA ASP A 616 -2.14 0.55 13.40
C ASP A 616 -1.02 -0.46 13.11
N THR A 617 -0.03 -0.58 13.99
CA THR A 617 1.01 -1.60 13.86
C THR A 617 0.53 -2.91 14.47
N HIS A 618 0.43 -3.96 13.63
CA HIS A 618 -0.19 -5.24 13.97
C HIS A 618 0.70 -6.16 14.82
N ASP A 619 1.09 -5.71 16.00
CA ASP A 619 1.76 -6.48 17.05
C ASP A 619 1.58 -5.81 18.43
N LEU A 620 2.32 -6.28 19.44
CA LEU A 620 2.38 -5.66 20.76
C LEU A 620 3.82 -5.23 21.04
N GLU A 621 4.01 -3.94 21.31
CA GLU A 621 5.32 -3.38 21.64
C GLU A 621 5.23 -2.45 22.85
N TYR A 622 6.36 -2.26 23.53
CA TYR A 622 6.53 -1.36 24.66
C TYR A 622 7.85 -0.61 24.52
N TYR A 623 7.83 0.68 24.84
CA TYR A 623 9.00 1.53 24.91
C TYR A 623 8.93 2.43 26.15
N ARG A 624 10.08 2.63 26.81
CA ARG A 624 10.23 3.68 27.83
C ARG A 624 11.07 4.82 27.28
N GLU A 625 10.45 5.98 27.16
CA GLU A 625 11.12 7.21 26.72
C GLU A 625 11.50 8.04 27.95
N ASP A 626 12.77 7.95 28.32
CA ASP A 626 13.35 8.64 29.47
C ASP A 626 13.74 10.08 29.09
N SER A 627 13.55 11.02 30.02
CA SER A 627 13.94 12.44 29.88
C SER A 627 14.66 12.91 31.15
N THR A 628 15.61 13.84 31.01
CA THR A 628 16.29 14.45 32.17
C THR A 628 15.41 15.47 32.89
N ASP A 629 14.50 16.10 32.14
CA ASP A 629 13.75 17.29 32.57
C ASP A 629 12.27 16.99 32.81
N SER A 630 11.82 15.77 32.52
CA SER A 630 10.41 15.37 32.63
C SER A 630 10.31 13.89 33.01
N PRO A 631 9.18 13.45 33.60
CA PRO A 631 8.94 12.03 33.85
C PRO A 631 9.08 11.18 32.58
N SER A 632 9.50 9.93 32.76
CA SER A 632 9.50 8.94 31.67
C SER A 632 8.08 8.74 31.15
N VAL A 633 7.95 8.52 29.84
CA VAL A 633 6.67 8.19 29.21
C VAL A 633 6.74 6.77 28.68
N HIS A 634 5.67 6.04 28.94
CA HIS A 634 5.52 4.65 28.55
C HIS A 634 4.68 4.59 27.29
N HIS A 635 5.29 4.17 26.19
CA HIS A 635 4.62 4.00 24.91
C HIS A 635 4.30 2.53 24.68
N PHE A 636 3.11 2.26 24.16
CA PHE A 636 2.63 0.93 23.84
C PHE A 636 2.07 0.90 22.41
N VAL A 637 2.50 -0.10 21.64
CA VAL A 637 1.84 -0.50 20.39
C VAL A 637 0.93 -1.67 20.75
N ASN A 638 -0.35 -1.63 20.37
CA ASN A 638 -1.37 -2.60 20.74
C ASN A 638 -2.31 -2.92 19.57
N GLY A 639 -1.77 -3.00 18.35
CA GLY A 639 -2.54 -3.33 17.14
C GLY A 639 -2.63 -4.82 16.82
N GLY A 640 -2.12 -5.69 17.69
CA GLY A 640 -2.25 -7.14 17.53
C GLY A 640 -3.64 -7.73 17.84
N GLY A 641 -4.74 -6.97 17.83
CA GLY A 641 -6.03 -7.41 18.38
C GLY A 641 -6.84 -8.36 17.49
N GLY A 642 -6.57 -8.42 16.20
CA GLY A 642 -7.28 -9.34 15.31
C GLY A 642 -6.80 -9.36 13.88
N ALA A 643 -6.33 -8.23 13.36
CA ALA A 643 -5.69 -8.17 12.06
C ALA A 643 -4.49 -9.13 11.95
N TYR A 644 -4.15 -9.48 10.72
CA TYR A 644 -2.98 -10.26 10.36
C TYR A 644 -1.73 -9.60 10.96
N LEU A 645 -0.82 -10.39 11.53
CA LEU A 645 0.30 -9.80 12.28
C LEU A 645 1.43 -9.40 11.33
N SER A 646 1.92 -8.18 11.49
CA SER A 646 3.17 -7.78 10.83
C SER A 646 4.32 -8.47 11.56
N PHE A 647 4.96 -9.45 10.93
CA PHE A 647 6.16 -10.07 11.49
C PHE A 647 7.44 -9.23 11.27
N GLY A 648 7.31 -8.01 10.74
CA GLY A 648 8.43 -7.09 10.51
C GLY A 648 9.27 -6.86 11.76
N THR A 649 8.64 -6.45 12.86
CA THR A 649 9.27 -6.21 14.16
C THR A 649 10.09 -7.40 14.66
N SER A 650 9.52 -8.60 14.60
CA SER A 650 10.19 -9.84 15.02
C SER A 650 11.36 -10.24 14.11
N LEU A 651 11.22 -10.01 12.79
CA LEU A 651 12.17 -10.46 11.78
C LEU A 651 13.30 -9.45 11.52
N ASP A 652 13.10 -8.17 11.79
CA ASP A 652 14.02 -7.08 11.42
C ASP A 652 14.17 -6.00 12.49
N TRP A 653 14.32 -6.41 13.75
CA TRP A 653 14.57 -5.47 14.83
C TRP A 653 15.88 -4.68 14.62
N PRO A 654 15.87 -3.34 14.73
CA PRO A 654 17.03 -2.50 14.45
C PRO A 654 18.16 -2.74 15.46
N LYS A 655 19.41 -2.59 14.99
CA LYS A 655 20.60 -2.71 15.86
C LYS A 655 20.66 -1.64 16.95
N THR A 656 20.10 -0.48 16.67
CA THR A 656 20.00 0.68 17.57
C THR A 656 18.55 1.13 17.61
N PRO A 657 17.75 0.58 18.54
CA PRO A 657 16.37 0.99 18.73
C PRO A 657 16.25 2.42 19.25
N VAL A 658 15.09 3.03 19.04
CA VAL A 658 14.77 4.41 19.44
C VAL A 658 14.91 4.65 20.95
N THR A 659 14.64 3.64 21.78
CA THR A 659 14.85 3.70 23.24
C THR A 659 15.78 2.58 23.73
N SER A 660 16.35 2.74 24.92
CA SER A 660 17.14 1.70 25.60
C SER A 660 16.27 0.62 26.25
N HIS A 661 15.05 0.97 26.64
CA HIS A 661 14.08 0.05 27.26
C HIS A 661 12.94 -0.21 26.30
N TRP A 662 12.85 -1.46 25.86
CA TRP A 662 11.85 -1.91 24.91
C TRP A 662 11.52 -3.39 25.12
N SER A 663 10.33 -3.79 24.68
CA SER A 663 9.94 -5.18 24.52
C SER A 663 8.86 -5.34 23.49
N PHE A 664 8.81 -6.47 22.78
CA PHE A 664 7.77 -6.75 21.79
C PHE A 664 7.32 -8.22 21.84
N PHE A 665 6.12 -8.48 21.33
CA PHE A 665 5.48 -9.78 21.20
C PHE A 665 4.82 -9.92 19.82
N PRO A 666 4.93 -11.08 19.14
CA PRO A 666 5.66 -12.30 19.55
C PRO A 666 7.18 -12.16 19.49
N ASN A 667 7.90 -13.09 20.14
CA ASN A 667 9.36 -13.12 20.01
C ASN A 667 9.80 -13.70 18.65
N ARG A 668 11.03 -13.37 18.21
CA ARG A 668 11.58 -13.84 16.93
C ARG A 668 11.55 -15.36 16.77
N GLN A 669 11.81 -16.12 17.83
CA GLN A 669 11.88 -17.57 17.73
C GLN A 669 10.52 -18.17 17.38
N GLN A 670 9.45 -17.73 18.04
CA GLN A 670 8.08 -18.15 17.79
C GLN A 670 7.66 -17.86 16.33
N VAL A 671 8.03 -16.69 15.81
CA VAL A 671 7.75 -16.30 14.42
C VAL A 671 8.51 -17.19 13.43
N VAL A 672 9.81 -17.40 13.65
CA VAL A 672 10.65 -18.26 12.79
C VAL A 672 10.12 -19.70 12.76
N GLU A 673 9.76 -20.25 13.92
CA GLU A 673 9.20 -21.60 14.04
C GLU A 673 7.86 -21.74 13.32
N LYS A 674 6.97 -20.74 13.46
CA LYS A 674 5.70 -20.69 12.72
C LYS A 674 5.97 -20.70 11.21
N ILE A 675 6.80 -19.79 10.72
CA ILE A 675 7.09 -19.66 9.29
C ILE A 675 7.75 -20.93 8.76
N ASP A 676 8.70 -21.54 9.49
CA ASP A 676 9.34 -22.81 9.11
C ASP A 676 8.31 -23.94 8.96
N ALA A 677 7.29 -23.98 9.82
CA ALA A 677 6.25 -25.00 9.83
C ALA A 677 5.18 -24.79 8.75
N THR A 678 4.80 -23.54 8.44
CA THR A 678 3.68 -23.23 7.53
C THR A 678 4.13 -22.90 6.10
N THR A 679 5.41 -22.58 5.87
CA THR A 679 5.87 -22.15 4.54
C THR A 679 5.95 -23.31 3.53
N PRO A 680 5.20 -23.25 2.43
CA PRO A 680 5.25 -24.28 1.40
C PRO A 680 6.58 -24.27 0.63
N ILE A 681 6.93 -25.41 0.02
CA ILE A 681 8.24 -25.64 -0.63
C ILE A 681 8.59 -24.56 -1.66
N TRP A 682 7.61 -24.10 -2.45
CA TRP A 682 7.85 -23.07 -3.49
C TRP A 682 8.14 -21.67 -2.92
N LYS A 683 7.74 -21.37 -1.67
CA LYS A 683 8.06 -20.13 -0.96
C LYS A 683 9.37 -20.21 -0.17
N ARG A 684 9.93 -21.42 0.05
CA ARG A 684 11.16 -21.59 0.83
C ARG A 684 12.36 -20.79 0.34
N PRO A 685 12.62 -20.62 -0.98
CA PRO A 685 13.71 -19.76 -1.42
C PRO A 685 13.57 -18.32 -0.93
N ALA A 686 12.36 -17.76 -0.96
CA ALA A 686 12.09 -16.43 -0.42
C ALA A 686 12.25 -16.41 1.10
N TRP A 687 11.81 -17.45 1.81
CA TRP A 687 11.98 -17.52 3.26
C TRP A 687 13.45 -17.60 3.69
N LEU A 688 14.24 -18.46 3.03
CA LEU A 688 15.68 -18.55 3.28
C LEU A 688 16.37 -17.20 3.03
N TRP A 689 15.94 -16.49 1.99
CA TRP A 689 16.40 -15.15 1.69
C TRP A 689 16.07 -14.15 2.81
N THR A 690 14.81 -14.08 3.25
CA THR A 690 14.39 -13.21 4.37
C THR A 690 15.12 -13.56 5.67
N ARG A 691 15.18 -14.85 6.02
CA ARG A 691 15.76 -15.34 7.28
C ARG A 691 17.26 -15.06 7.39
N TYR A 692 18.02 -15.30 6.32
CA TYR A 692 19.50 -15.27 6.38
C TYR A 692 20.11 -14.00 5.81
N LEU A 693 19.41 -13.28 4.93
CA LEU A 693 19.91 -12.03 4.33
C LEU A 693 19.10 -10.81 4.76
N GLY A 694 18.18 -10.94 5.71
CA GLY A 694 17.36 -9.84 6.22
C GLY A 694 16.44 -9.22 5.17
N GLY A 695 16.13 -9.95 4.10
CA GLY A 695 15.32 -9.46 2.99
C GLY A 695 16.01 -8.52 2.00
N TRP A 696 17.31 -8.24 2.18
CA TRP A 696 18.05 -7.32 1.31
C TRP A 696 17.91 -7.68 -0.17
N PRO A 697 17.55 -6.73 -1.07
CA PRO A 697 17.60 -5.28 -0.88
C PRO A 697 16.30 -4.63 -0.36
N PHE A 698 15.26 -5.44 -0.10
CA PHE A 698 13.99 -4.99 0.47
C PHE A 698 14.06 -5.02 2.01
N SER A 699 13.05 -4.47 2.68
CA SER A 699 12.88 -4.65 4.13
C SER A 699 12.36 -6.06 4.46
N ALA A 700 12.74 -6.60 5.62
CA ALA A 700 12.18 -7.89 6.04
C ALA A 700 10.70 -7.76 6.40
N GLU A 701 10.24 -6.59 6.84
CA GLU A 701 8.83 -6.25 7.01
C GLU A 701 8.03 -6.46 5.72
N PHE A 702 8.47 -5.86 4.60
CA PHE A 702 7.78 -6.02 3.32
C PHE A 702 7.71 -7.48 2.86
N LEU A 703 8.79 -8.24 3.04
CA LEU A 703 8.81 -9.65 2.68
C LEU A 703 8.05 -10.55 3.67
N SER A 704 7.83 -10.10 4.90
CA SER A 704 7.14 -10.88 5.94
C SER A 704 5.70 -11.18 5.56
N ALA A 705 5.03 -10.26 4.85
CA ALA A 705 3.69 -10.45 4.30
C ALA A 705 3.59 -11.66 3.35
N ALA A 706 4.69 -12.10 2.72
CA ALA A 706 4.69 -13.30 1.88
C ALA A 706 4.58 -14.60 2.69
N PHE A 707 4.90 -14.58 3.99
CA PHE A 707 4.89 -15.74 4.88
C PHE A 707 3.78 -15.67 5.92
N ASP A 708 3.08 -14.54 5.98
CA ASP A 708 1.94 -14.43 6.84
C ASP A 708 0.82 -15.36 6.32
N SER A 709 0.47 -16.28 7.20
CA SER A 709 -0.52 -17.31 6.94
C SER A 709 -1.46 -17.26 8.13
N ASN A 710 -2.74 -17.00 7.85
CA ASN A 710 -3.81 -17.02 8.83
C ASN A 710 -4.09 -18.47 9.30
N THR A 711 -3.09 -19.03 9.95
CA THR A 711 -3.00 -20.40 10.43
C THR A 711 -2.31 -20.39 11.79
N ALA A 712 -2.75 -21.29 12.66
CA ALA A 712 -2.19 -21.42 13.99
C ALA A 712 -0.69 -21.80 13.94
N PRO A 713 0.13 -21.38 14.92
CA PRO A 713 -0.25 -20.62 16.12
C PRO A 713 -0.60 -19.15 15.83
N PHE A 714 -1.54 -18.62 16.61
CA PHE A 714 -1.98 -17.23 16.58
C PHE A 714 -1.30 -16.44 17.70
N TYR A 715 -0.95 -15.19 17.44
CA TYR A 715 -0.27 -14.32 18.40
C TYR A 715 -1.02 -13.00 18.60
N GLN A 716 -2.34 -13.01 18.41
CA GLN A 716 -3.17 -11.85 18.71
C GLN A 716 -3.16 -11.54 20.21
N SER A 717 -3.30 -10.27 20.56
CA SER A 717 -3.25 -9.76 21.94
C SER A 717 -4.10 -8.51 22.18
N PHE A 718 -4.44 -8.27 23.44
CA PHE A 718 -5.03 -7.01 23.93
C PHE A 718 -4.46 -6.66 25.31
N VAL A 719 -4.73 -5.45 25.82
CA VAL A 719 -4.25 -5.00 27.13
C VAL A 719 -5.42 -4.70 28.07
N GLU A 720 -5.41 -5.29 29.26
CA GLU A 720 -6.22 -4.86 30.41
C GLU A 720 -5.47 -3.72 31.12
N VAL A 721 -6.11 -2.57 31.26
CA VAL A 721 -5.60 -1.42 32.02
C VAL A 721 -6.35 -1.36 33.34
N ARG A 722 -5.62 -1.43 34.46
CA ARG A 722 -6.16 -1.29 35.81
C ARG A 722 -5.69 0.03 36.40
N VAL A 723 -6.63 0.92 36.69
CA VAL A 723 -6.38 2.18 37.41
C VAL A 723 -6.68 1.90 38.87
N GLU A 724 -5.65 1.94 39.72
CA GLU A 724 -5.75 1.56 41.13
C GLU A 724 -5.29 2.73 42.04
N PRO A 725 -6.09 3.80 42.19
CA PRO A 725 -5.77 4.91 43.09
C PRO A 725 -5.52 4.43 44.52
N SER A 726 -6.19 3.36 44.97
CA SER A 726 -6.02 2.78 46.30
C SER A 726 -4.59 2.26 46.57
N LYS A 727 -3.86 1.92 45.50
CA LYS A 727 -2.48 1.43 45.53
C LYS A 727 -1.49 2.42 44.90
N ASN A 728 -1.97 3.59 44.47
CA ASN A 728 -1.18 4.61 43.79
C ASN A 728 -0.44 4.07 42.55
N GLN A 729 -1.13 3.29 41.72
CA GLN A 729 -0.53 2.68 40.53
C GLN A 729 -1.54 2.49 39.38
N ILE A 730 -1.03 2.45 38.16
CA ILE A 730 -1.71 2.00 36.96
C ILE A 730 -0.99 0.75 36.47
N ARG A 731 -1.72 -0.35 36.24
CA ARG A 731 -1.16 -1.60 35.71
C ARG A 731 -1.65 -1.86 34.31
N LEU A 732 -0.74 -2.20 33.41
CA LEU A 732 -1.04 -2.65 32.05
C LEU A 732 -0.70 -4.12 31.94
N ILE A 733 -1.69 -4.93 31.62
CA ILE A 733 -1.60 -6.39 31.65
C ILE A 733 -1.97 -6.93 30.26
N PRO A 734 -0.99 -7.41 29.47
CA PRO A 734 -1.26 -7.95 28.15
C PRO A 734 -1.75 -9.40 28.22
N TYR A 735 -2.79 -9.70 27.43
CA TYR A 735 -3.32 -11.05 27.22
C TYR A 735 -3.16 -11.43 25.76
N GLY A 736 -2.71 -12.66 25.51
CA GLY A 736 -2.74 -13.29 24.20
C GLY A 736 -3.75 -14.44 24.15
N VAL A 737 -3.75 -15.20 23.05
CA VAL A 737 -4.66 -16.33 22.80
C VAL A 737 -4.69 -17.38 23.93
N HIS A 738 -3.59 -17.54 24.65
CA HIS A 738 -3.44 -18.54 25.72
C HIS A 738 -3.57 -17.98 27.15
N GLY A 739 -4.04 -16.73 27.31
CA GLY A 739 -4.16 -16.04 28.59
C GLY A 739 -3.14 -14.91 28.73
N GLN A 740 -2.86 -14.48 29.97
CA GLN A 740 -1.88 -13.42 30.24
C GLN A 740 -0.51 -13.82 29.67
N LEU A 741 0.13 -12.92 28.93
CA LEU A 741 1.44 -13.17 28.34
C LEU A 741 2.48 -13.41 29.42
N ARG A 742 3.50 -14.20 29.12
CA ARG A 742 4.67 -14.43 29.99
C ARG A 742 5.90 -13.77 29.40
N TYR A 743 6.88 -13.45 30.24
CA TYR A 743 8.10 -12.80 29.77
C TYR A 743 8.87 -13.60 28.71
N ARG A 744 8.78 -14.93 28.73
CA ARG A 744 9.32 -15.81 27.68
C ARG A 744 8.69 -15.61 26.29
N ASP A 745 7.46 -15.09 26.24
CA ASP A 745 6.74 -14.86 25.00
C ASP A 745 7.24 -13.55 24.33
N LEU A 746 7.87 -12.66 25.10
CA LEU A 746 8.39 -11.38 24.64
C LEU A 746 9.88 -11.47 24.26
N GLN A 747 10.29 -10.61 23.33
CA GLN A 747 11.69 -10.25 23.14
C GLN A 747 11.93 -8.87 23.74
N GLN A 748 13.05 -8.67 24.44
CA GLN A 748 13.25 -7.47 25.27
C GLN A 748 14.67 -6.92 25.19
N SER A 749 14.84 -5.67 25.65
CA SER A 749 16.15 -5.05 25.76
C SER A 749 17.04 -5.75 26.79
N PRO A 750 18.38 -5.77 26.61
CA PRO A 750 19.29 -6.48 27.50
C PRO A 750 19.23 -6.04 28.97
N ASP A 751 18.81 -4.79 29.21
CA ASP A 751 18.73 -4.19 30.55
C ASP A 751 17.41 -4.52 31.27
N ALA A 752 16.51 -5.27 30.64
CA ALA A 752 15.29 -5.77 31.28
C ALA A 752 15.64 -6.88 32.27
N SER A 753 15.79 -6.55 33.55
CA SER A 753 16.07 -7.52 34.61
C SER A 753 14.83 -8.36 34.92
N ILE A 754 14.63 -9.48 34.22
CA ILE A 754 13.59 -10.45 34.54
C ILE A 754 14.21 -11.62 35.31
N ALA A 755 13.72 -11.87 36.52
CA ALA A 755 14.18 -12.99 37.34
C ALA A 755 13.64 -14.35 36.86
N ASN A 756 12.44 -14.38 36.26
CA ASN A 756 11.77 -15.60 35.81
C ASN A 756 11.03 -15.42 34.46
N PRO A 757 11.44 -16.12 33.38
CA PRO A 757 10.76 -16.06 32.09
C PRO A 757 9.30 -16.55 32.10
N ASP A 758 8.93 -17.42 33.05
CA ASP A 758 7.56 -17.92 33.17
C ASP A 758 6.64 -16.99 33.96
N GLU A 759 7.16 -15.91 34.53
CA GLU A 759 6.34 -14.90 35.20
C GLU A 759 5.44 -14.16 34.21
N SER A 760 4.23 -13.84 34.65
CA SER A 760 3.27 -13.10 33.84
C SER A 760 3.74 -11.66 33.62
N VAL A 761 3.56 -11.16 32.41
CA VAL A 761 3.90 -9.77 32.07
C VAL A 761 2.89 -8.84 32.72
N GLU A 762 3.40 -7.83 33.42
CA GLU A 762 2.66 -6.63 33.80
C GLU A 762 3.62 -5.43 33.80
N TRP A 763 3.12 -4.27 33.35
CA TRP A 763 3.81 -2.99 33.50
C TRP A 763 3.10 -2.17 34.56
N THR A 764 3.82 -1.82 35.63
CA THR A 764 3.28 -1.04 36.75
C THR A 764 3.87 0.36 36.73
N ILE A 765 3.00 1.36 36.57
CA ILE A 765 3.36 2.77 36.47
C ILE A 765 2.84 3.46 37.74
N PRO A 766 3.71 4.09 38.55
CA PRO A 766 3.29 4.76 39.77
C PRO A 766 2.44 5.98 39.44
N MET A 767 1.35 6.18 40.19
CA MET A 767 0.53 7.38 40.06
C MET A 767 1.24 8.58 40.71
N LEU A 768 1.19 9.73 40.04
CA LEU A 768 1.61 11.01 40.58
C LEU A 768 0.70 11.36 41.77
N LYS A 769 1.30 11.59 42.94
CA LYS A 769 0.57 12.15 44.09
C LYS A 769 0.46 13.66 43.93
N GLN A 770 -0.73 14.20 44.13
CA GLN A 770 -0.84 15.62 44.49
C GLN A 770 -0.21 15.81 45.88
N PRO A 771 0.65 16.83 46.08
CA PRO A 771 1.20 17.17 47.39
C PRO A 771 0.13 17.61 48.39
#